data_AF-A0A254RB78-F1
#
_entry.id   AF-A0A254RB78-F1
#
_cell.length_a   1.000
_cell.length_b   1.000
_cell.length_c   1.000
_cell.angle_alpha   90.00
_cell.angle_beta   90.00
_cell.angle_gamma   90.00
#
_symmetry.space_group_name_H-M   'P 1'
#
loop_
_entity.id
_entity.type
_entity.pdbx_description
1 polymer ?
#
loop_
_entity_poly.entity_id
_entity_poly.type
_entity_poly.pdbx_seq_one_letter_code
_entity_poly.pdbx_strand_id
1 'polypeptide(L)'
;MKFSSMMILGLGVAVASYAEVSLSTAGGWLESAYAEWSPDGSDSYNVYYSGAGKTDVKVDAQLVRKYGSIWRVDVPGLKAGDYTLKVAGVKGGKEGAAATTKTLSVKAHDRSGFAFSNGRVPGAYKADGTLKDGAVVLYITESTKNTVTMDVATSSKGTKTTCKSFQGILNCYKKGYETTPLDLRFVGNVTDSDSLVQGDMVIDLGKSETSYVTVEGVGPDATVNGWGIRVKNAQNVEIRNLGIMNVNSDEGDNIGLQQNNQYVWVHNCDFFYGDAGSDADQKKGDGALDCKLSTYVTFSYNHFWDNGKSNLLGLKEGTTEGYYITYHHNWYDHSDSRHPRVRYYSAHVYNNYYDGNAKYGAGSTLGSSVFMENNYFRNCKYPMLTSMQGTDVYASGTKRDPTNNGTFSKEAGGTIKAYGNYMEGSYTFIPYGATSYKVKGVETTAASQGINTSEDFDAYVVDSRNTKVPSTVKSYDGANTYNNFDTDNSVMYSYKVDDAATARDNVVRYAGRVQGGDFKWTFDNSVDDASSDVNQPLKDALVAYKGWSGTVIPAGGDEPSSSSSAKSSSSSVPVSSSSAKSSSSEKSSSSSAESSSSEGAESSSSVESSSSTDALVASMPLHGESMRYVAGESRLEIYSPVAFRVSVARVDGRKVLSSTARVVDLSRLPTGVYFVRLVNEYGMKTLCINKQ
;
A
#
# COMPACT_ATOMS: atom_id res chain seq x y z
N MET A 1 -51.43 48.18 60.73
CA MET A 1 -51.16 47.86 59.31
C MET A 1 -49.75 48.30 58.97
N LYS A 2 -48.78 47.37 58.89
CA LYS A 2 -47.46 47.63 58.30
C LYS A 2 -47.08 46.41 57.47
N PHE A 3 -46.82 46.67 56.19
CA PHE A 3 -46.70 45.71 55.11
C PHE A 3 -45.44 44.83 55.24
N SER A 4 -45.62 43.55 54.89
CA SER A 4 -44.60 42.51 54.83
C SER A 4 -43.60 42.77 53.71
N SER A 5 -42.30 42.60 54.01
CA SER A 5 -41.20 42.72 53.05
C SER A 5 -41.01 41.36 52.36
N MET A 6 -41.27 41.31 51.05
CA MET A 6 -41.10 40.12 50.23
C MET A 6 -39.79 40.27 49.45
N MET A 7 -38.74 39.58 49.90
CA MET A 7 -37.43 39.57 49.28
C MET A 7 -37.47 38.63 48.07
N ILE A 8 -37.47 39.19 46.86
CA ILE A 8 -37.37 38.44 45.60
C ILE A 8 -35.90 38.07 45.40
N LEU A 9 -35.57 36.79 45.61
CA LEU A 9 -34.28 36.22 45.24
C LEU A 9 -34.27 36.01 43.72
N GLY A 10 -33.63 36.94 42.99
CA GLY A 10 -33.38 36.77 41.57
C GLY A 10 -32.36 35.67 41.35
N LEU A 11 -32.80 34.49 40.93
CA LEU A 11 -31.93 33.43 40.41
C LEU A 11 -31.40 33.90 39.05
N GLY A 12 -30.28 34.62 39.05
CA GLY A 12 -29.52 34.89 37.83
C GLY A 12 -28.99 33.58 37.27
N VAL A 13 -29.59 33.09 36.18
CA VAL A 13 -29.00 32.02 35.38
C VAL A 13 -27.77 32.60 34.71
N ALA A 14 -26.60 32.42 35.34
CA ALA A 14 -25.33 32.68 34.70
C ALA A 14 -25.20 31.70 33.51
N VAL A 15 -25.51 32.17 32.31
CA VAL A 15 -25.15 31.47 31.09
C VAL A 15 -23.63 31.60 30.99
N ALA A 16 -22.90 30.55 31.33
CA ALA A 16 -21.47 30.51 31.13
C ALA A 16 -21.19 30.67 29.63
N SER A 17 -20.80 31.88 29.21
CA SER A 17 -20.26 32.12 27.88
C SER A 17 -18.85 31.54 27.85
N TYR A 18 -18.69 30.38 27.21
CA TYR A 18 -17.37 29.76 27.04
C TYR A 18 -16.59 30.51 25.96
N ALA A 19 -15.27 30.56 26.13
CA ALA A 19 -14.37 31.16 25.14
C ALA A 19 -14.46 30.40 23.80
N GLU A 20 -14.30 31.13 22.71
CA GLU A 20 -14.25 30.56 21.36
C GLU A 20 -12.99 29.68 21.19
N VAL A 21 -13.13 28.60 20.42
CA VAL A 21 -12.04 27.67 20.13
C VAL A 21 -10.88 28.40 19.43
N SER A 22 -9.64 28.22 19.90
CA SER A 22 -8.47 28.83 19.28
C SER A 22 -7.88 27.95 18.18
N LEU A 23 -8.25 28.22 16.92
CA LEU A 23 -7.70 27.55 15.74
C LEU A 23 -6.20 27.88 15.56
N SER A 24 -5.36 26.85 15.36
CA SER A 24 -3.91 27.00 15.15
C SER A 24 -3.52 26.89 13.68
N THR A 25 -3.92 25.82 13.00
CA THR A 25 -3.63 25.60 11.58
C THR A 25 -4.88 25.09 10.86
N ALA A 26 -5.01 25.40 9.58
CA ALA A 26 -6.06 24.85 8.73
C ALA A 26 -5.63 24.93 7.26
N GLY A 27 -6.08 23.99 6.44
CA GLY A 27 -5.75 23.94 5.02
C GLY A 27 -6.67 23.04 4.23
N GLY A 28 -6.77 23.29 2.93
CA GLY A 28 -7.33 22.35 1.97
C GLY A 28 -6.23 21.54 1.30
N TRP A 29 -6.58 20.34 0.85
CA TRP A 29 -5.69 19.38 0.18
C TRP A 29 -6.42 18.73 -1.02
N LEU A 30 -5.96 17.57 -1.46
CA LEU A 30 -6.66 16.72 -2.42
C LEU A 30 -7.89 16.10 -1.72
N GLU A 31 -9.07 16.50 -2.19
CA GLU A 31 -10.40 16.04 -1.78
C GLU A 31 -10.65 16.02 -0.27
N SER A 32 -9.91 16.86 0.45
CA SER A 32 -9.94 16.93 1.90
C SER A 32 -9.58 18.31 2.41
N ALA A 33 -10.01 18.60 3.63
CA ALA A 33 -9.60 19.78 4.37
C ALA A 33 -9.35 19.41 5.84
N TYR A 34 -8.47 20.15 6.50
CA TYR A 34 -8.16 19.92 7.90
C TYR A 34 -8.15 21.23 8.70
N ALA A 35 -8.31 21.09 10.01
CA ALA A 35 -8.07 22.15 10.98
C ALA A 35 -7.53 21.58 12.29
N GLU A 36 -6.72 22.37 12.98
CA GLU A 36 -6.13 22.06 14.28
C GLU A 36 -6.44 23.17 15.29
N TRP A 37 -6.56 22.81 16.56
CA TRP A 37 -6.80 23.76 17.66
C TRP A 37 -6.26 23.24 18.99
N SER A 38 -6.07 24.17 19.93
CA SER A 38 -5.71 23.82 21.30
C SER A 38 -6.95 23.43 22.13
N PRO A 39 -6.83 22.49 23.09
CA PRO A 39 -7.89 22.20 24.04
C PRO A 39 -8.29 23.45 24.84
N ASP A 40 -9.60 23.68 25.00
CA ASP A 40 -10.17 24.80 25.76
C ASP A 40 -10.91 24.36 27.04
N GLY A 41 -10.84 23.07 27.38
CA GLY A 41 -11.55 22.46 28.50
C GLY A 41 -12.99 22.01 28.17
N SER A 42 -13.34 21.94 26.89
CA SER A 42 -14.52 21.21 26.38
C SER A 42 -14.36 19.69 26.50
N ASP A 43 -15.49 18.99 26.63
CA ASP A 43 -15.57 17.53 26.73
C ASP A 43 -15.34 16.87 25.35
N SER A 44 -15.84 17.50 24.29
CA SER A 44 -15.66 17.11 22.89
C SER A 44 -15.82 18.33 21.97
N TYR A 45 -15.75 18.13 20.66
CA TYR A 45 -15.93 19.20 19.67
C TYR A 45 -16.83 18.71 18.54
N ASN A 46 -17.73 19.58 18.10
CA ASN A 46 -18.46 19.39 16.85
C ASN A 46 -17.82 20.25 15.76
N VAL A 47 -17.61 19.65 14.59
CA VAL A 47 -17.06 20.34 13.43
C VAL A 47 -18.09 20.32 12.30
N TYR A 48 -18.17 21.43 11.58
CA TYR A 48 -19.04 21.61 10.44
C TYR A 48 -18.24 22.12 9.24
N TYR A 49 -18.58 21.68 8.04
CA TYR A 49 -18.05 22.28 6.82
C TYR A 49 -19.12 23.05 6.04
N SER A 50 -18.71 24.14 5.40
CA SER A 50 -19.50 24.87 4.41
C SER A 50 -18.66 25.04 3.14
N GLY A 51 -19.29 24.90 1.96
CA GLY A 51 -18.62 24.93 0.66
C GLY A 51 -19.35 24.08 -0.37
N ALA A 52 -19.09 24.32 -1.66
CA ALA A 52 -19.73 23.62 -2.78
C ALA A 52 -21.28 23.52 -2.70
N GLY A 53 -21.94 24.61 -2.25
CA GLY A 53 -23.40 24.67 -2.12
C GLY A 53 -23.96 23.95 -0.88
N LYS A 54 -23.10 23.51 0.04
CA LYS A 54 -23.47 22.97 1.35
C LYS A 54 -23.16 24.00 2.44
N THR A 55 -24.00 24.04 3.47
CA THR A 55 -23.85 24.94 4.62
C THR A 55 -23.95 24.11 5.89
N ASP A 56 -22.97 24.29 6.77
CA ASP A 56 -22.91 23.71 8.11
C ASP A 56 -23.24 22.21 8.14
N VAL A 57 -22.61 21.44 7.26
CA VAL A 57 -22.73 19.98 7.30
C VAL A 57 -21.85 19.47 8.42
N LYS A 58 -22.47 18.80 9.40
CA LYS A 58 -21.76 18.22 10.54
C LYS A 58 -20.84 17.09 10.07
N VAL A 59 -19.60 17.13 10.54
CA VAL A 59 -18.57 16.11 10.31
C VAL A 59 -18.74 14.97 11.30
N ASP A 60 -18.43 13.75 10.86
CA ASP A 60 -18.43 12.57 11.73
C ASP A 60 -17.46 12.73 12.90
N ALA A 61 -17.90 12.35 14.11
CA ALA A 61 -17.11 12.51 15.32
C ALA A 61 -15.78 11.75 15.30
N GLN A 62 -15.71 10.65 14.53
CA GLN A 62 -14.51 9.82 14.37
C GLN A 62 -13.36 10.55 13.66
N LEU A 63 -13.68 11.59 12.88
CA LEU A 63 -12.71 12.41 12.18
C LEU A 63 -12.11 13.50 13.08
N VAL A 64 -12.73 13.78 14.24
CA VAL A 64 -12.24 14.72 15.26
C VAL A 64 -11.41 13.96 16.28
N ARG A 65 -10.10 14.25 16.29
CA ARG A 65 -9.08 13.43 16.92
C ARG A 65 -8.20 14.28 17.84
N LYS A 66 -7.87 13.73 19.01
CA LYS A 66 -6.95 14.36 19.95
C LYS A 66 -5.54 13.77 19.83
N TYR A 67 -4.54 14.64 19.72
CA TYR A 67 -3.12 14.38 19.59
C TYR A 67 -2.36 15.12 20.69
N GLY A 68 -2.15 14.48 21.84
CA GLY A 68 -1.52 15.14 23.00
C GLY A 68 -2.26 16.42 23.41
N SER A 69 -1.63 17.57 23.15
CA SER A 69 -2.15 18.93 23.43
C SER A 69 -2.81 19.61 22.23
N ILE A 70 -3.08 18.88 21.14
CA ILE A 70 -3.70 19.39 19.92
C ILE A 70 -4.95 18.56 19.63
N TRP A 71 -5.99 19.22 19.14
CA TRP A 71 -7.10 18.57 18.44
C TRP A 71 -7.00 18.83 16.97
N ARG A 72 -7.44 17.86 16.17
CA ARG A 72 -7.40 17.93 14.72
C ARG A 72 -8.66 17.30 14.13
N VAL A 73 -9.12 17.86 13.02
CA VAL A 73 -10.13 17.27 12.16
C VAL A 73 -9.59 17.13 10.74
N ASP A 74 -9.90 16.02 10.07
CA ASP A 74 -9.67 15.83 8.65
C ASP A 74 -10.99 15.43 8.00
N VAL A 75 -11.43 16.19 7.01
CA VAL A 75 -12.71 16.00 6.32
C VAL A 75 -12.43 15.50 4.90
N PRO A 76 -12.39 14.17 4.67
CA PRO A 76 -12.23 13.61 3.33
C PRO A 76 -13.54 13.63 2.54
N GLY A 77 -13.45 13.39 1.23
CA GLY A 77 -14.62 13.29 0.36
C GLY A 77 -15.22 14.64 -0.04
N LEU A 78 -14.40 15.70 -0.02
CA LEU A 78 -14.79 17.03 -0.45
C LEU A 78 -14.53 17.19 -1.94
N LYS A 79 -15.54 17.70 -2.66
CA LYS A 79 -15.36 18.12 -4.05
C LYS A 79 -14.34 19.26 -4.14
N ALA A 80 -13.60 19.36 -5.24
CA ALA A 80 -12.74 20.51 -5.47
C ALA A 80 -13.53 21.83 -5.40
N GLY A 81 -12.99 22.82 -4.67
CA GLY A 81 -13.65 24.09 -4.40
C GLY A 81 -13.18 24.74 -3.10
N ASP A 82 -13.86 25.82 -2.72
CA ASP A 82 -13.54 26.60 -1.54
C ASP A 82 -14.47 26.26 -0.37
N TYR A 83 -13.86 26.07 0.80
CA TYR A 83 -14.54 25.61 2.02
C TYR A 83 -14.17 26.43 3.25
N THR A 84 -15.00 26.37 4.28
CA THR A 84 -14.67 26.80 5.65
C THR A 84 -15.03 25.70 6.63
N LEU A 85 -14.22 25.52 7.68
CA LEU A 85 -14.52 24.64 8.80
C LEU A 85 -14.91 25.46 10.02
N LYS A 86 -16.01 25.09 10.66
CA LYS A 86 -16.52 25.70 11.89
C LYS A 86 -16.41 24.70 13.03
N VAL A 87 -15.71 25.06 14.11
CA VAL A 87 -15.40 24.20 15.26
C VAL A 87 -16.05 24.77 16.51
N ALA A 88 -16.92 23.98 17.15
CA ALA A 88 -17.59 24.35 18.39
C ALA A 88 -17.20 23.38 19.52
N GLY A 89 -16.72 23.91 20.63
CA GLY A 89 -16.51 23.13 21.86
C GLY A 89 -17.85 22.66 22.44
N VAL A 90 -17.90 21.42 22.93
CA VAL A 90 -19.09 20.82 23.55
C VAL A 90 -18.80 20.59 25.03
N LYS A 91 -19.65 21.12 25.91
CA LYS A 91 -19.54 20.92 27.36
C LYS A 91 -20.89 20.62 27.97
N GLY A 92 -20.99 19.51 28.70
CA GLY A 92 -22.27 19.03 29.25
C GLY A 92 -23.34 18.83 28.17
N GLY A 93 -22.93 18.38 26.97
CA GLY A 93 -23.82 18.13 25.82
C GLY A 93 -24.31 19.38 25.08
N LYS A 94 -23.81 20.58 25.40
CA LYS A 94 -24.17 21.84 24.73
C LYS A 94 -22.97 22.42 23.99
N GLU A 95 -23.22 22.91 22.78
CA GLU A 95 -22.22 23.65 22.01
C GLU A 95 -22.03 25.06 22.59
N GLY A 96 -20.76 25.46 22.71
CA GLY A 96 -20.34 26.82 23.01
C GLY A 96 -20.18 27.69 21.75
N ALA A 97 -19.46 28.79 21.89
CA ALA A 97 -19.07 29.63 20.77
C ALA A 97 -18.18 28.86 19.78
N ALA A 98 -18.40 29.07 18.48
CA ALA A 98 -17.70 28.35 17.43
C ALA A 98 -16.71 29.25 16.69
N ALA A 99 -15.53 28.70 16.39
CA ALA A 99 -14.53 29.34 15.54
C ALA A 99 -14.66 28.88 14.10
N THR A 100 -14.49 29.79 13.14
CA THR A 100 -14.51 29.45 11.71
C THR A 100 -13.16 29.74 11.06
N THR A 101 -12.66 28.77 10.28
CA THR A 101 -11.41 28.95 9.53
C THR A 101 -11.55 30.05 8.47
N LYS A 102 -10.42 30.55 7.98
CA LYS A 102 -10.39 31.21 6.67
C LYS A 102 -10.80 30.22 5.56
N THR A 103 -11.04 30.74 4.36
CA THR A 103 -11.30 29.91 3.18
C THR A 103 -10.16 28.93 2.93
N LEU A 104 -10.51 27.66 2.75
CA LEU A 104 -9.63 26.52 2.49
C LEU A 104 -9.86 26.05 1.06
N SER A 105 -8.81 25.98 0.25
CA SER A 105 -8.91 25.57 -1.15
C SER A 105 -8.66 24.08 -1.30
N VAL A 106 -9.69 23.33 -1.70
CA VAL A 106 -9.66 21.88 -1.93
C VAL A 106 -9.48 21.61 -3.42
N LYS A 107 -8.58 20.68 -3.76
CA LYS A 107 -8.29 20.24 -5.13
C LYS A 107 -8.83 18.83 -5.38
N ALA A 108 -9.03 18.45 -6.64
CA ALA A 108 -9.40 17.08 -6.99
C ALA A 108 -8.16 16.17 -7.02
N HIS A 109 -8.34 14.88 -6.74
CA HIS A 109 -7.36 13.89 -7.16
C HIS A 109 -7.31 13.79 -8.69
N ASP A 110 -6.14 13.47 -9.24
CA ASP A 110 -5.96 13.22 -10.67
C ASP A 110 -6.44 11.81 -11.01
N ARG A 111 -7.61 11.73 -11.67
CA ARG A 111 -8.24 10.49 -12.12
C ARG A 111 -7.85 10.11 -13.56
N SER A 112 -6.59 10.30 -13.91
CA SER A 112 -6.01 9.83 -15.17
C SER A 112 -5.52 8.39 -15.03
N GLY A 113 -5.50 7.61 -16.12
CA GLY A 113 -4.98 6.24 -16.09
C GLY A 113 -5.98 5.16 -16.49
N PHE A 114 -5.45 3.95 -16.72
CA PHE A 114 -6.25 2.83 -17.20
C PHE A 114 -7.34 2.37 -16.21
N ALA A 115 -7.20 2.64 -14.90
CA ALA A 115 -8.25 2.34 -13.91
C ALA A 115 -9.59 3.04 -14.17
N PHE A 116 -9.58 4.13 -14.96
CA PHE A 116 -10.76 4.93 -15.29
C PHE A 116 -11.27 4.68 -16.72
N SER A 117 -10.72 3.67 -17.40
CA SER A 117 -11.17 3.29 -18.73
C SER A 117 -12.65 2.91 -18.73
N ASN A 118 -13.31 3.05 -19.88
CA ASN A 118 -14.70 2.63 -20.07
C ASN A 118 -15.70 3.34 -19.13
N GLY A 119 -15.37 4.55 -18.67
CA GLY A 119 -16.21 5.35 -17.76
C GLY A 119 -16.28 4.80 -16.34
N ARG A 120 -15.36 3.91 -15.95
CA ARG A 120 -15.30 3.35 -14.60
C ARG A 120 -14.68 4.36 -13.62
N VAL A 121 -15.17 4.32 -12.39
CA VAL A 121 -14.59 5.06 -11.25
C VAL A 121 -14.47 4.07 -10.09
N PRO A 122 -13.25 3.57 -9.81
CA PRO A 122 -13.02 2.63 -8.70
C PRO A 122 -13.47 3.17 -7.34
N GLY A 123 -13.70 2.28 -6.37
CA GLY A 123 -13.93 2.65 -4.99
C GLY A 123 -15.33 3.18 -4.66
N ALA A 124 -15.54 3.64 -3.44
CA ALA A 124 -16.78 4.21 -2.92
C ALA A 124 -16.99 5.69 -3.29
N TYR A 125 -16.06 6.31 -4.03
CA TYR A 125 -16.13 7.72 -4.42
C TYR A 125 -16.62 7.93 -5.87
N LYS A 126 -17.23 9.09 -6.11
CA LYS A 126 -17.60 9.59 -7.44
C LYS A 126 -16.39 10.25 -8.10
N ALA A 127 -16.50 10.53 -9.40
CA ALA A 127 -15.44 11.21 -10.16
C ALA A 127 -15.13 12.63 -9.65
N ASP A 128 -16.04 13.24 -8.90
CA ASP A 128 -15.86 14.58 -8.32
C ASP A 128 -15.32 14.57 -6.88
N GLY A 129 -14.99 13.38 -6.35
CA GLY A 129 -14.42 13.21 -5.01
C GLY A 129 -15.43 13.07 -3.88
N THR A 130 -16.73 13.17 -4.15
CA THR A 130 -17.76 12.93 -3.13
C THR A 130 -18.12 11.45 -3.05
N LEU A 131 -18.63 10.97 -1.90
CA LEU A 131 -19.08 9.58 -1.75
C LEU A 131 -20.20 9.23 -2.74
N LYS A 132 -20.18 7.99 -3.25
CA LYS A 132 -21.27 7.39 -4.02
C LYS A 132 -22.55 7.34 -3.18
N ASP A 133 -23.70 7.42 -3.85
CA ASP A 133 -24.98 7.42 -3.15
C ASP A 133 -25.18 6.07 -2.42
N GLY A 134 -25.58 6.15 -1.15
CA GLY A 134 -25.74 4.97 -0.31
C GLY A 134 -24.44 4.30 0.14
N ALA A 135 -23.27 4.90 -0.10
CA ALA A 135 -22.01 4.38 0.41
C ALA A 135 -22.04 4.22 1.94
N VAL A 136 -21.48 3.12 2.42
CA VAL A 136 -21.30 2.84 3.83
C VAL A 136 -19.85 3.13 4.21
N VAL A 137 -19.66 4.02 5.18
CA VAL A 137 -18.36 4.39 5.73
C VAL A 137 -18.17 3.68 7.07
N LEU A 138 -17.08 2.96 7.23
CA LEU A 138 -16.69 2.32 8.47
C LEU A 138 -15.34 2.86 8.95
N TYR A 139 -15.27 3.25 10.22
CA TYR A 139 -14.05 3.75 10.85
C TYR A 139 -13.29 2.62 11.54
N ILE A 140 -12.08 2.36 11.06
CA ILE A 140 -11.18 1.32 11.55
C ILE A 140 -10.05 2.00 12.34
N THR A 141 -10.05 1.77 13.65
CA THR A 141 -9.00 2.20 14.57
C THR A 141 -8.30 0.97 15.14
N GLU A 142 -7.22 1.19 15.88
CA GLU A 142 -6.58 0.12 16.66
C GLU A 142 -7.56 -0.57 17.62
N SER A 143 -8.53 0.15 18.19
CA SER A 143 -9.55 -0.42 19.10
C SER A 143 -10.71 -1.11 18.37
N THR A 144 -11.07 -0.66 17.16
CA THR A 144 -12.25 -1.18 16.44
C THR A 144 -11.95 -2.23 15.38
N LYS A 145 -10.68 -2.46 15.02
CA LYS A 145 -10.26 -3.39 13.96
C LYS A 145 -10.88 -4.79 14.03
N ASN A 146 -11.11 -5.29 15.25
CA ASN A 146 -11.67 -6.61 15.51
C ASN A 146 -13.18 -6.61 15.80
N THR A 147 -13.81 -5.45 15.97
CA THR A 147 -15.18 -5.33 16.53
C THR A 147 -16.17 -4.63 15.62
N VAL A 148 -15.72 -3.87 14.63
CA VAL A 148 -16.60 -3.24 13.63
C VAL A 148 -17.55 -4.25 13.01
N THR A 149 -18.80 -3.86 12.76
CA THR A 149 -19.81 -4.71 12.14
C THR A 149 -20.52 -4.04 10.98
N MET A 150 -21.02 -4.86 10.05
CA MET A 150 -21.91 -4.43 8.97
C MET A 150 -22.85 -5.58 8.61
N ASP A 151 -24.12 -5.26 8.34
CA ASP A 151 -25.05 -6.20 7.73
C ASP A 151 -24.82 -6.24 6.22
N VAL A 152 -24.41 -7.40 5.71
CA VAL A 152 -24.02 -7.61 4.31
C VAL A 152 -24.99 -8.59 3.65
N ALA A 153 -25.45 -8.28 2.44
CA ALA A 153 -26.21 -9.22 1.62
C ALA A 153 -25.33 -10.40 1.19
N THR A 154 -25.71 -11.62 1.58
CA THR A 154 -24.94 -12.86 1.33
C THR A 154 -25.67 -13.88 0.47
N SER A 155 -26.87 -13.55 -0.04
CA SER A 155 -27.64 -14.40 -0.94
C SER A 155 -28.37 -13.59 -2.01
N SER A 156 -28.74 -14.25 -3.11
CA SER A 156 -29.57 -13.66 -4.18
C SER A 156 -30.97 -13.25 -3.73
N LYS A 157 -31.43 -13.74 -2.57
CA LYS A 157 -32.71 -13.36 -1.95
C LYS A 157 -32.58 -12.13 -1.05
N GLY A 158 -31.39 -11.53 -0.97
CA GLY A 158 -31.12 -10.37 -0.10
C GLY A 158 -30.99 -10.73 1.37
N THR A 159 -30.68 -11.99 1.72
CA THR A 159 -30.42 -12.37 3.11
C THR A 159 -29.25 -11.57 3.64
N LYS A 160 -29.45 -10.86 4.75
CA LYS A 160 -28.39 -10.11 5.41
C LYS A 160 -27.73 -10.94 6.50
N THR A 161 -26.41 -10.84 6.58
CA THR A 161 -25.59 -11.43 7.64
C THR A 161 -24.82 -10.31 8.32
N THR A 162 -24.90 -10.23 9.66
CA THR A 162 -24.05 -9.33 10.43
C THR A 162 -22.63 -9.88 10.43
N CYS A 163 -21.73 -9.20 9.73
CA CYS A 163 -20.33 -9.57 9.59
C CYS A 163 -19.49 -8.72 10.53
N LYS A 164 -18.51 -9.31 11.21
CA LYS A 164 -17.68 -8.67 12.24
C LYS A 164 -16.22 -8.60 11.79
N SER A 165 -15.50 -7.55 12.18
CA SER A 165 -14.16 -7.14 11.70
C SER A 165 -14.15 -6.70 10.25
N PHE A 166 -13.16 -5.88 9.86
CA PHE A 166 -13.04 -5.45 8.46
C PHE A 166 -12.84 -6.66 7.51
N GLN A 167 -12.04 -7.66 7.91
CA GLN A 167 -11.82 -8.84 7.08
C GLN A 167 -13.06 -9.73 7.02
N GLY A 168 -13.80 -9.87 8.12
CA GLY A 168 -15.07 -10.62 8.12
C GLY A 168 -16.13 -9.98 7.23
N ILE A 169 -16.18 -8.65 7.15
CA ILE A 169 -17.04 -7.91 6.22
C ILE A 169 -16.63 -8.20 4.77
N LEU A 170 -15.33 -8.10 4.44
CA LEU A 170 -14.83 -8.45 3.10
C LEU A 170 -15.12 -9.92 2.73
N ASN A 171 -15.02 -10.84 3.69
CA ASN A 171 -15.38 -12.25 3.50
C ASN A 171 -16.88 -12.45 3.18
N CYS A 172 -17.75 -11.56 3.63
CA CYS A 172 -19.17 -11.54 3.26
C CYS A 172 -19.36 -10.92 1.87
N TYR A 173 -18.67 -9.82 1.53
CA TYR A 173 -18.69 -9.23 0.19
C TYR A 173 -18.24 -10.22 -0.89
N LYS A 174 -17.28 -11.10 -0.57
CA LYS A 174 -16.84 -12.21 -1.44
C LYS A 174 -17.97 -13.09 -1.97
N LYS A 175 -19.12 -13.14 -1.29
CA LYS A 175 -20.29 -13.89 -1.77
C LYS A 175 -20.89 -13.29 -3.04
N GLY A 176 -20.60 -12.04 -3.37
CA GLY A 176 -20.92 -11.39 -4.64
C GLY A 176 -22.35 -10.85 -4.75
N TYR A 177 -23.08 -10.74 -3.64
CA TYR A 177 -24.47 -10.24 -3.62
C TYR A 177 -24.60 -8.81 -3.07
N GLU A 178 -23.58 -8.33 -2.36
CA GLU A 178 -23.58 -6.97 -1.83
C GLU A 178 -23.06 -5.98 -2.88
N THR A 179 -23.82 -4.93 -3.12
CA THR A 179 -23.52 -3.90 -4.14
C THR A 179 -23.38 -2.51 -3.55
N THR A 180 -23.66 -2.37 -2.25
CA THR A 180 -23.45 -1.13 -1.52
C THR A 180 -21.96 -0.75 -1.60
N PRO A 181 -21.61 0.48 -2.04
CA PRO A 181 -20.23 0.93 -2.00
C PRO A 181 -19.72 0.97 -0.55
N LEU A 182 -18.55 0.38 -0.30
CA LEU A 182 -17.95 0.30 1.02
C LEU A 182 -16.69 1.16 1.10
N ASP A 183 -16.61 2.01 2.11
CA ASP A 183 -15.44 2.82 2.41
C ASP A 183 -14.90 2.44 3.81
N LEU A 184 -13.71 1.85 3.85
CA LEU A 184 -13.02 1.48 5.08
C LEU A 184 -11.98 2.57 5.41
N ARG A 185 -12.31 3.43 6.36
CA ARG A 185 -11.48 4.56 6.81
C ARG A 185 -10.60 4.18 7.98
N PHE A 186 -9.30 4.04 7.74
CA PHE A 186 -8.29 3.77 8.74
C PHE A 186 -7.85 5.06 9.45
N VAL A 187 -7.80 5.02 10.77
CA VAL A 187 -7.47 6.18 11.62
C VAL A 187 -6.33 5.82 12.56
N GLY A 188 -5.23 6.59 12.46
CA GLY A 188 -4.03 6.39 13.26
C GLY A 188 -3.27 5.11 12.90
N ASN A 189 -2.46 4.62 13.85
CA ASN A 189 -1.65 3.42 13.69
C ASN A 189 -2.45 2.15 14.01
N VAL A 190 -2.80 1.37 12.98
CA VAL A 190 -3.56 0.12 13.10
C VAL A 190 -2.62 -1.07 12.90
N THR A 191 -2.36 -1.78 13.99
CA THR A 191 -1.56 -3.02 14.00
C THR A 191 -2.41 -4.24 13.63
N ASP A 192 -1.78 -5.42 13.56
CA ASP A 192 -2.41 -6.69 13.18
C ASP A 192 -3.81 -6.91 13.79
N SER A 193 -4.75 -7.34 12.95
CA SER A 193 -6.06 -7.82 13.37
C SER A 193 -6.04 -9.35 13.52
N ASP A 194 -6.80 -9.88 14.47
CA ASP A 194 -6.98 -11.33 14.64
C ASP A 194 -7.69 -11.99 13.45
N SER A 195 -8.27 -11.17 12.55
CA SER A 195 -9.05 -11.60 11.40
C SER A 195 -8.26 -11.70 10.10
N LEU A 196 -6.98 -11.27 10.09
CA LEU A 196 -6.14 -11.27 8.90
C LEU A 196 -5.97 -12.70 8.32
N VAL A 197 -5.87 -12.79 7.00
CA VAL A 197 -5.69 -14.06 6.29
C VAL A 197 -4.22 -14.17 5.91
N GLN A 198 -3.49 -15.06 6.58
CA GLN A 198 -2.04 -15.23 6.40
C GLN A 198 -1.26 -13.93 6.66
N GLY A 199 -1.70 -13.15 7.63
CA GLY A 199 -1.09 -11.86 7.99
C GLY A 199 -1.53 -10.68 7.11
N ASP A 200 -2.41 -10.86 6.12
CA ASP A 200 -2.88 -9.75 5.26
C ASP A 200 -4.37 -9.49 5.36
N MET A 201 -4.76 -8.24 5.05
CA MET A 201 -6.11 -7.96 4.58
C MET A 201 -6.27 -8.52 3.17
N VAL A 202 -7.40 -9.17 2.90
CA VAL A 202 -7.70 -9.75 1.59
C VAL A 202 -9.01 -9.17 1.06
N ILE A 203 -8.89 -8.34 0.01
CA ILE A 203 -10.00 -7.83 -0.78
C ILE A 203 -10.29 -8.85 -1.88
N ASP A 204 -11.27 -9.72 -1.61
CA ASP A 204 -11.79 -10.71 -2.55
C ASP A 204 -13.30 -10.50 -2.73
N LEU A 205 -13.71 -9.98 -3.88
CA LEU A 205 -15.12 -9.63 -4.16
C LEU A 205 -15.83 -10.72 -4.96
N GLY A 206 -15.21 -11.90 -5.06
CA GLY A 206 -15.78 -13.05 -5.76
C GLY A 206 -15.97 -12.80 -7.24
N LYS A 207 -17.22 -12.87 -7.71
CA LYS A 207 -17.58 -12.65 -9.12
C LYS A 207 -18.31 -11.34 -9.36
N SER A 208 -18.33 -10.45 -8.37
CA SER A 208 -19.07 -9.19 -8.48
C SER A 208 -18.35 -8.21 -9.40
N GLU A 209 -19.09 -7.63 -10.35
CA GLU A 209 -18.61 -6.55 -11.23
C GLU A 209 -19.14 -5.17 -10.80
N THR A 210 -19.98 -5.17 -9.76
CA THR A 210 -20.75 -4.01 -9.28
C THR A 210 -20.56 -3.74 -7.79
N SER A 211 -19.68 -4.48 -7.12
CA SER A 211 -19.18 -4.11 -5.79
C SER A 211 -18.08 -3.07 -5.95
N TYR A 212 -18.01 -2.16 -4.98
CA TYR A 212 -17.08 -1.05 -4.93
C TYR A 212 -16.49 -0.98 -3.53
N VAL A 213 -15.17 -1.00 -3.41
CA VAL A 213 -14.48 -0.94 -2.12
C VAL A 213 -13.38 0.12 -2.16
N THR A 214 -13.45 1.08 -1.24
CA THR A 214 -12.32 1.96 -0.91
C THR A 214 -11.71 1.51 0.41
N VAL A 215 -10.39 1.44 0.46
CA VAL A 215 -9.62 1.39 1.71
C VAL A 215 -8.81 2.67 1.77
N GLU A 216 -9.15 3.57 2.69
CA GLU A 216 -8.47 4.85 2.79
C GLU A 216 -7.96 5.15 4.19
N GLY A 217 -6.88 5.92 4.30
CA GLY A 217 -6.46 6.51 5.56
C GLY A 217 -7.03 7.91 5.78
N VAL A 218 -7.19 8.30 7.04
CA VAL A 218 -7.61 9.64 7.46
C VAL A 218 -6.43 10.46 7.94
N GLY A 219 -6.22 11.61 7.28
CA GLY A 219 -5.15 12.56 7.63
C GLY A 219 -3.73 12.01 7.39
N PRO A 220 -2.72 12.59 8.04
CA PRO A 220 -1.31 12.28 7.78
C PRO A 220 -0.78 11.04 8.51
N ASP A 221 -1.54 10.47 9.46
CA ASP A 221 -1.06 9.48 10.44
C ASP A 221 -1.72 8.10 10.32
N ALA A 222 -2.59 7.90 9.32
CA ALA A 222 -3.21 6.61 9.07
C ALA A 222 -2.16 5.61 8.57
N THR A 223 -1.92 4.57 9.37
CA THR A 223 -0.83 3.62 9.16
C THR A 223 -1.32 2.19 9.34
N VAL A 224 -0.98 1.34 8.39
CA VAL A 224 -1.09 -0.12 8.41
C VAL A 224 0.30 -0.65 8.81
N ASN A 225 0.40 -1.22 10.01
CA ASN A 225 1.69 -1.55 10.61
C ASN A 225 1.74 -3.02 11.01
N GLY A 226 2.64 -3.79 10.39
CA GLY A 226 2.76 -5.23 10.60
C GLY A 226 2.17 -6.09 9.49
N TRP A 227 1.24 -5.58 8.70
CA TRP A 227 0.43 -6.37 7.76
C TRP A 227 0.28 -5.71 6.39
N GLY A 228 0.03 -6.50 5.35
CA GLY A 228 -0.15 -6.03 3.96
C GLY A 228 -1.58 -6.15 3.45
N ILE A 229 -1.80 -5.74 2.20
CA ILE A 229 -3.11 -5.85 1.52
C ILE A 229 -2.98 -6.68 0.25
N ARG A 230 -3.79 -7.73 0.13
CA ARG A 230 -3.93 -8.53 -1.08
C ARG A 230 -5.25 -8.27 -1.76
N VAL A 231 -5.22 -8.08 -3.08
CA VAL A 231 -6.40 -7.88 -3.91
C VAL A 231 -6.50 -9.04 -4.91
N LYS A 232 -7.64 -9.73 -4.95
CA LYS A 232 -7.87 -10.83 -5.90
C LYS A 232 -9.34 -10.99 -6.24
N ASN A 233 -9.67 -11.39 -7.47
CA ASN A 233 -11.05 -11.54 -7.93
C ASN A 233 -11.91 -10.30 -7.59
N ALA A 234 -11.36 -9.11 -7.79
CA ALA A 234 -11.99 -7.86 -7.37
C ALA A 234 -12.08 -6.87 -8.52
N GLN A 235 -13.19 -6.12 -8.54
CA GLN A 235 -13.37 -5.01 -9.46
C GLN A 235 -13.69 -3.74 -8.70
N ASN A 236 -13.32 -2.58 -9.26
CA ASN A 236 -13.62 -1.26 -8.72
C ASN A 236 -13.05 -1.03 -7.30
N VAL A 237 -11.75 -1.24 -7.13
CA VAL A 237 -11.06 -1.08 -5.84
C VAL A 237 -10.23 0.21 -5.84
N GLU A 238 -10.35 1.02 -4.79
CA GLU A 238 -9.51 2.17 -4.51
C GLU A 238 -8.76 1.94 -3.19
N ILE A 239 -7.45 2.16 -3.17
CA ILE A 239 -6.64 2.12 -1.95
C ILE A 239 -5.84 3.41 -1.87
N ARG A 240 -5.99 4.18 -0.79
CA ARG A 240 -5.38 5.52 -0.73
C ARG A 240 -5.00 6.05 0.64
N ASN A 241 -4.06 6.99 0.67
CA ASN A 241 -3.70 7.75 1.87
C ASN A 241 -3.30 6.87 3.08
N LEU A 242 -2.60 5.76 2.82
CA LEU A 242 -2.10 4.86 3.86
C LEU A 242 -0.58 4.90 3.94
N GLY A 243 -0.03 4.84 5.15
CA GLY A 243 1.37 4.48 5.38
C GLY A 243 1.44 2.99 5.65
N ILE A 244 2.28 2.24 4.93
CA ILE A 244 2.34 0.79 5.06
C ILE A 244 3.78 0.42 5.42
N MET A 245 3.96 -0.18 6.60
CA MET A 245 5.28 -0.39 7.19
C MET A 245 5.35 -1.68 8.01
N ASN A 246 6.59 -2.17 8.18
CA ASN A 246 6.92 -3.35 8.98
C ASN A 246 6.10 -4.59 8.61
N VAL A 247 5.73 -4.74 7.34
CA VAL A 247 4.91 -5.86 6.88
C VAL A 247 5.64 -7.16 7.12
N ASN A 248 5.01 -8.06 7.88
CA ASN A 248 5.57 -9.34 8.31
C ASN A 248 4.67 -10.53 7.92
N SER A 249 3.72 -10.29 7.01
CA SER A 249 2.78 -11.30 6.52
C SER A 249 3.47 -12.37 5.69
N ASP A 250 2.77 -13.49 5.47
CA ASP A 250 3.33 -14.62 4.70
C ASP A 250 3.59 -14.23 3.23
N GLU A 251 2.81 -13.30 2.66
CA GLU A 251 3.03 -12.79 1.30
C GLU A 251 4.21 -11.81 1.26
N GLY A 252 4.41 -11.03 2.33
CA GLY A 252 5.52 -10.07 2.44
C GLY A 252 5.36 -8.79 1.62
N ASP A 253 4.40 -8.74 0.70
CA ASP A 253 4.09 -7.56 -0.09
C ASP A 253 3.41 -6.48 0.77
N ASN A 254 3.77 -5.19 0.62
CA ASN A 254 2.96 -4.13 1.26
C ASN A 254 1.55 -4.11 0.65
N ILE A 255 1.45 -4.05 -0.68
CA ILE A 255 0.21 -4.30 -1.42
C ILE A 255 0.49 -5.21 -2.61
N GLY A 256 -0.24 -6.32 -2.72
CA GLY A 256 -0.15 -7.27 -3.83
C GLY A 256 -1.49 -7.45 -4.56
N LEU A 257 -1.55 -7.02 -5.83
CA LEU A 257 -2.62 -7.43 -6.74
C LEU A 257 -2.28 -8.81 -7.32
N GLN A 258 -3.13 -9.79 -7.02
CA GLN A 258 -3.06 -11.16 -7.53
C GLN A 258 -4.07 -11.34 -8.68
N GLN A 259 -4.62 -12.53 -8.88
CA GLN A 259 -5.43 -12.85 -10.05
C GLN A 259 -6.78 -12.10 -10.15
N ASN A 260 -7.22 -11.92 -11.40
CA ASN A 260 -8.59 -11.57 -11.80
C ASN A 260 -9.07 -10.21 -11.27
N ASN A 261 -8.17 -9.21 -11.19
CA ASN A 261 -8.57 -7.86 -10.82
C ASN A 261 -8.76 -6.95 -12.02
N GLN A 262 -9.75 -6.06 -11.95
CA GLN A 262 -9.98 -5.00 -12.93
C GLN A 262 -10.37 -3.68 -12.30
N TYR A 263 -9.98 -2.56 -12.89
CA TYR A 263 -10.35 -1.21 -12.43
C TYR A 263 -9.91 -0.99 -10.97
N VAL A 264 -8.58 -1.02 -10.76
CA VAL A 264 -7.96 -0.83 -9.45
C VAL A 264 -7.10 0.42 -9.45
N TRP A 265 -7.29 1.28 -8.44
CA TRP A 265 -6.53 2.51 -8.26
C TRP A 265 -5.84 2.51 -6.89
N VAL A 266 -4.51 2.55 -6.87
CA VAL A 266 -3.72 2.68 -5.64
C VAL A 266 -2.97 4.00 -5.69
N HIS A 267 -3.27 4.92 -4.76
CA HIS A 267 -2.72 6.26 -4.86
C HIS A 267 -2.50 6.97 -3.52
N ASN A 268 -1.56 7.93 -3.50
CA ASN A 268 -1.27 8.73 -2.30
C ASN A 268 -0.91 7.86 -1.08
N CYS A 269 -0.28 6.70 -1.28
CA CYS A 269 0.22 5.86 -0.19
C CYS A 269 1.73 6.04 0.02
N ASP A 270 2.17 5.93 1.27
CA ASP A 270 3.58 5.79 1.64
C ASP A 270 3.92 4.30 1.82
N PHE A 271 4.91 3.82 1.10
CA PHE A 271 5.44 2.47 1.19
C PHE A 271 6.79 2.50 1.89
N PHE A 272 6.89 1.87 3.06
CA PHE A 272 8.12 1.76 3.84
C PHE A 272 8.62 0.31 3.86
N TYR A 273 9.70 0.05 4.59
CA TYR A 273 10.29 -1.29 4.72
C TYR A 273 9.27 -2.32 5.23
N GLY A 274 9.35 -3.53 4.67
CA GLY A 274 8.83 -4.75 5.27
C GLY A 274 9.88 -5.47 6.11
N ASP A 275 9.45 -6.52 6.81
CA ASP A 275 10.37 -7.45 7.48
C ASP A 275 11.22 -8.19 6.44
N ALA A 276 12.42 -8.58 6.85
CA ALA A 276 13.32 -9.29 5.95
C ALA A 276 12.73 -10.67 5.59
N GLY A 277 12.59 -10.93 4.29
CA GLY A 277 12.17 -12.23 3.77
C GLY A 277 13.31 -13.25 3.74
N SER A 278 13.06 -14.42 3.15
CA SER A 278 14.05 -15.50 3.05
C SER A 278 15.09 -15.26 1.96
N ASP A 279 14.74 -14.52 0.91
CA ASP A 279 15.61 -14.31 -0.24
C ASP A 279 16.60 -13.18 0.04
N ALA A 280 17.80 -13.28 -0.53
CA ALA A 280 18.88 -12.32 -0.30
C ALA A 280 18.51 -10.88 -0.74
N ASP A 281 17.56 -10.73 -1.66
CA ASP A 281 17.05 -9.45 -2.15
C ASP A 281 15.81 -8.94 -1.37
N GLN A 282 15.37 -9.66 -0.33
CA GLN A 282 14.23 -9.31 0.53
C GLN A 282 14.63 -8.62 1.85
N LYS A 283 15.85 -8.07 1.95
CA LYS A 283 16.35 -7.45 3.20
C LYS A 283 15.54 -6.23 3.67
N LYS A 284 14.83 -5.58 2.74
CA LYS A 284 13.96 -4.40 2.97
C LYS A 284 12.46 -4.73 2.82
N GLY A 285 12.08 -6.01 2.85
CA GLY A 285 10.74 -6.51 2.48
C GLY A 285 10.71 -7.21 1.12
N ASP A 286 9.56 -7.81 0.77
CA ASP A 286 9.32 -8.32 -0.60
C ASP A 286 8.89 -7.22 -1.56
N GLY A 287 7.73 -7.29 -2.22
CA GLY A 287 7.23 -6.26 -3.12
C GLY A 287 6.53 -5.11 -2.39
N ALA A 288 6.81 -3.85 -2.75
CA ALA A 288 6.05 -2.74 -2.18
C ALA A 288 4.64 -2.65 -2.78
N LEU A 289 4.54 -2.59 -4.11
CA LEU A 289 3.26 -2.54 -4.81
C LEU A 289 3.32 -3.37 -6.07
N ASP A 290 2.95 -4.64 -5.93
CA ASP A 290 3.03 -5.66 -6.97
C ASP A 290 1.69 -5.80 -7.71
N CYS A 291 1.75 -6.04 -9.03
CA CYS A 291 0.59 -6.26 -9.87
C CYS A 291 0.79 -7.48 -10.78
N LYS A 292 -0.01 -8.52 -10.54
CA LYS A 292 0.05 -9.81 -11.23
C LYS A 292 -1.37 -10.10 -11.76
N LEU A 293 -1.51 -10.66 -12.96
CA LEU A 293 -2.77 -11.17 -13.52
C LEU A 293 -3.98 -10.21 -13.36
N SER A 294 -3.77 -8.91 -13.57
CA SER A 294 -4.72 -7.83 -13.33
C SER A 294 -4.67 -6.80 -14.48
N THR A 295 -5.77 -6.15 -14.84
CA THR A 295 -5.78 -5.15 -15.93
C THR A 295 -6.63 -3.94 -15.59
N TYR A 296 -6.51 -2.86 -16.35
CA TYR A 296 -7.13 -1.57 -16.03
C TYR A 296 -6.72 -1.09 -14.63
N VAL A 297 -5.41 -0.92 -14.45
CA VAL A 297 -4.83 -0.53 -13.16
C VAL A 297 -4.14 0.84 -13.28
N THR A 298 -4.22 1.64 -12.22
CA THR A 298 -3.47 2.90 -12.09
C THR A 298 -2.80 2.93 -10.73
N PHE A 299 -1.49 3.15 -10.69
CA PHE A 299 -0.73 3.47 -9.49
C PHE A 299 -0.19 4.89 -9.59
N SER A 300 -0.62 5.78 -8.70
CA SER A 300 -0.32 7.20 -8.85
C SER A 300 -0.05 7.95 -7.56
N TYR A 301 0.83 8.95 -7.57
CA TYR A 301 1.11 9.75 -6.37
C TYR A 301 1.52 8.90 -5.15
N ASN A 302 2.11 7.74 -5.34
CA ASN A 302 2.64 6.93 -4.23
C ASN A 302 4.09 7.33 -3.94
N HIS A 303 4.51 7.23 -2.68
CA HIS A 303 5.89 7.48 -2.25
C HIS A 303 6.50 6.18 -1.74
N PHE A 304 7.54 5.72 -2.42
CA PHE A 304 8.33 4.55 -2.08
C PHE A 304 9.58 4.99 -1.33
N TRP A 305 9.63 4.70 -0.03
CA TRP A 305 10.71 5.09 0.87
C TRP A 305 11.76 3.98 0.94
N ASP A 306 12.80 4.11 0.13
CA ASP A 306 13.98 3.24 0.16
C ASP A 306 13.65 1.73 0.00
N ASN A 307 12.54 1.40 -0.67
CA ASN A 307 12.14 0.00 -0.86
C ASN A 307 13.16 -0.78 -1.71
N GLY A 308 13.41 -2.05 -1.37
CA GLY A 308 14.30 -2.91 -2.17
C GLY A 308 13.70 -3.34 -3.51
N LYS A 309 12.40 -3.64 -3.52
CA LYS A 309 11.66 -4.11 -4.70
C LYS A 309 10.33 -3.37 -4.78
N SER A 310 10.26 -2.32 -5.59
CA SER A 310 9.12 -1.40 -5.57
C SER A 310 7.88 -1.97 -6.26
N ASN A 311 7.97 -2.31 -7.56
CA ASN A 311 6.82 -2.73 -8.35
C ASN A 311 7.17 -3.89 -9.30
N LEU A 312 6.82 -5.13 -8.93
CA LEU A 312 6.75 -6.22 -9.90
C LEU A 312 5.45 -6.09 -10.71
N LEU A 313 5.58 -6.12 -12.03
CA LEU A 313 4.45 -6.14 -12.95
C LEU A 313 4.52 -7.38 -13.83
N GLY A 314 3.58 -8.29 -13.60
CA GLY A 314 3.48 -9.55 -14.29
C GLY A 314 4.39 -10.65 -13.74
N LEU A 315 3.92 -11.88 -13.88
CA LEU A 315 4.58 -13.10 -13.41
C LEU A 315 4.44 -14.24 -14.43
N LYS A 316 3.21 -14.57 -14.81
CA LYS A 316 2.88 -15.76 -15.62
C LYS A 316 1.63 -15.59 -16.50
N GLU A 317 1.39 -14.37 -16.98
CA GLU A 317 0.24 -14.01 -17.82
C GLU A 317 0.19 -14.83 -19.11
N GLY A 318 1.36 -15.10 -19.72
CA GLY A 318 1.47 -15.94 -20.91
C GLY A 318 0.90 -15.31 -22.20
N THR A 319 0.47 -14.06 -22.15
CA THR A 319 -0.01 -13.27 -23.30
C THR A 319 0.31 -11.79 -23.11
N THR A 320 0.58 -11.08 -24.19
CA THR A 320 0.86 -9.62 -24.21
C THR A 320 -0.38 -8.78 -24.53
N GLU A 321 -1.54 -9.42 -24.69
CA GLU A 321 -2.80 -8.77 -25.01
C GLU A 321 -3.67 -8.55 -23.76
N GLY A 322 -4.40 -7.43 -23.71
CA GLY A 322 -5.43 -7.19 -22.70
C GLY A 322 -4.95 -6.79 -21.31
N TYR A 323 -3.63 -6.59 -21.11
CA TYR A 323 -3.04 -6.19 -19.84
C TYR A 323 -2.52 -4.74 -19.89
N TYR A 324 -3.26 -3.83 -19.26
CA TYR A 324 -3.01 -2.39 -19.28
C TYR A 324 -2.85 -1.82 -17.88
N ILE A 325 -1.81 -1.01 -17.68
CA ILE A 325 -1.53 -0.36 -16.40
C ILE A 325 -0.85 1.00 -16.58
N THR A 326 -1.14 1.91 -15.66
CA THR A 326 -0.52 3.23 -15.59
C THR A 326 0.26 3.41 -14.30
N TYR A 327 1.45 4.00 -14.39
CA TYR A 327 2.23 4.53 -13.28
C TYR A 327 2.43 6.03 -13.50
N HIS A 328 1.90 6.88 -12.62
CA HIS A 328 2.17 8.31 -12.75
C HIS A 328 2.34 9.09 -11.46
N HIS A 329 3.23 10.08 -11.50
CA HIS A 329 3.51 10.94 -10.36
C HIS A 329 3.91 10.17 -9.08
N ASN A 330 4.48 8.97 -9.22
CA ASN A 330 5.03 8.26 -8.07
C ASN A 330 6.45 8.81 -7.75
N TRP A 331 6.80 8.81 -6.47
CA TRP A 331 8.13 9.14 -5.97
C TRP A 331 8.87 7.86 -5.58
N TYR A 332 9.91 7.54 -6.33
CA TYR A 332 10.84 6.45 -6.04
C TYR A 332 12.06 7.01 -5.31
N ASP A 333 11.90 7.22 -4.00
CA ASP A 333 12.82 7.95 -3.13
C ASP A 333 13.84 7.00 -2.50
N HIS A 334 15.04 6.99 -3.09
CA HIS A 334 16.16 6.12 -2.72
C HIS A 334 15.85 4.61 -2.79
N SER A 335 14.75 4.22 -3.43
CA SER A 335 14.40 2.81 -3.63
C SER A 335 15.35 2.13 -4.62
N ASP A 336 15.61 0.84 -4.42
CA ASP A 336 16.66 0.15 -5.17
C ASP A 336 16.26 -0.15 -6.63
N SER A 337 15.09 -0.78 -6.82
CA SER A 337 14.76 -1.47 -8.08
C SER A 337 13.27 -1.66 -8.36
N ARG A 338 12.96 -2.07 -9.61
CA ARG A 338 11.62 -2.44 -10.11
C ARG A 338 10.66 -1.25 -10.15
N HIS A 339 10.93 -0.26 -10.99
CA HIS A 339 10.15 1.00 -11.03
C HIS A 339 9.45 1.31 -12.38
N PRO A 340 8.63 0.41 -12.96
CA PRO A 340 8.36 -0.98 -12.60
C PRO A 340 9.28 -1.98 -13.30
N ARG A 341 9.30 -3.25 -12.85
CA ARG A 341 9.79 -4.38 -13.67
C ARG A 341 8.60 -5.05 -14.36
N VAL A 342 8.56 -4.97 -15.69
CA VAL A 342 7.41 -5.34 -16.52
C VAL A 342 7.64 -6.61 -17.32
N ARG A 343 6.75 -7.58 -17.15
CA ARG A 343 6.53 -8.71 -18.07
C ARG A 343 5.21 -8.50 -18.77
N TYR A 344 5.06 -8.92 -20.02
CA TYR A 344 3.81 -9.02 -20.79
C TYR A 344 2.97 -7.75 -21.03
N TYR A 345 2.95 -6.78 -20.12
CA TYR A 345 1.96 -5.71 -20.10
C TYR A 345 2.27 -4.59 -21.10
N SER A 346 1.21 -3.87 -21.46
CA SER A 346 1.29 -2.51 -21.98
C SER A 346 1.27 -1.54 -20.79
N ALA A 347 2.42 -0.97 -20.47
CA ALA A 347 2.60 -0.12 -19.29
C ALA A 347 2.88 1.33 -19.71
N HIS A 348 2.02 2.26 -19.29
CA HIS A 348 2.27 3.68 -19.45
C HIS A 348 2.86 4.25 -18.16
N VAL A 349 4.10 4.74 -18.23
CA VAL A 349 4.88 5.18 -17.08
C VAL A 349 5.29 6.64 -17.32
N TYR A 350 4.58 7.58 -16.69
CA TYR A 350 4.77 9.00 -16.97
C TYR A 350 4.83 9.90 -15.74
N ASN A 351 5.56 11.01 -15.83
CA ASN A 351 5.65 12.03 -14.77
C ASN A 351 6.08 11.50 -13.39
N ASN A 352 6.77 10.36 -13.30
CA ASN A 352 7.30 9.85 -12.04
C ASN A 352 8.65 10.51 -11.72
N TYR A 353 8.99 10.57 -10.44
CA TYR A 353 10.27 11.07 -9.96
C TYR A 353 11.12 9.93 -9.38
N TYR A 354 12.29 9.74 -9.98
CA TYR A 354 13.28 8.73 -9.65
C TYR A 354 14.44 9.44 -8.97
N ASP A 355 14.60 9.22 -7.67
CA ASP A 355 15.38 10.09 -6.80
C ASP A 355 16.42 9.27 -6.03
N GLY A 356 17.62 9.11 -6.60
CA GLY A 356 18.71 8.36 -5.94
C GLY A 356 18.55 6.84 -5.96
N ASN A 357 18.09 6.25 -7.08
CA ASN A 357 17.85 4.80 -7.15
C ASN A 357 19.13 3.98 -7.41
N ALA A 358 19.50 3.14 -6.44
CA ALA A 358 20.80 2.46 -6.40
C ALA A 358 21.00 1.34 -7.44
N LYS A 359 19.94 0.69 -7.94
CA LYS A 359 20.05 -0.40 -8.93
C LYS A 359 19.52 0.01 -10.29
N TYR A 360 18.20 0.12 -10.47
CA TYR A 360 17.60 0.48 -11.76
C TYR A 360 16.18 1.05 -11.63
N GLY A 361 15.77 1.85 -12.60
CA GLY A 361 14.43 2.38 -12.76
C GLY A 361 13.47 1.36 -13.39
N ALA A 362 12.99 1.64 -14.60
CA ALA A 362 12.09 0.73 -15.31
C ALA A 362 12.85 -0.44 -15.94
N GLY A 363 12.28 -1.65 -15.91
CA GLY A 363 12.84 -2.85 -16.54
C GLY A 363 11.80 -3.55 -17.42
N SER A 364 12.14 -3.92 -18.66
CA SER A 364 11.22 -4.54 -19.62
C SER A 364 11.66 -5.96 -20.01
N THR A 365 10.79 -6.94 -19.77
CA THR A 365 10.97 -8.37 -20.12
C THR A 365 9.72 -8.98 -20.76
N LEU A 366 9.83 -10.22 -21.24
CA LEU A 366 8.78 -11.10 -21.75
C LEU A 366 7.76 -10.39 -22.65
N GLY A 367 8.26 -9.68 -23.67
CA GLY A 367 7.42 -9.03 -24.69
C GLY A 367 6.58 -7.85 -24.21
N SER A 368 6.82 -7.34 -23.00
CA SER A 368 6.16 -6.11 -22.52
C SER A 368 6.42 -4.91 -23.45
N SER A 369 5.48 -3.98 -23.47
CA SER A 369 5.59 -2.69 -24.14
C SER A 369 5.49 -1.58 -23.10
N VAL A 370 6.58 -0.87 -22.84
CA VAL A 370 6.63 0.18 -21.81
C VAL A 370 6.80 1.54 -22.47
N PHE A 371 5.86 2.45 -22.23
CA PHE A 371 5.98 3.85 -22.65
C PHE A 371 6.46 4.71 -21.48
N MET A 372 7.71 5.19 -21.56
CA MET A 372 8.33 6.08 -20.58
C MET A 372 8.19 7.52 -21.04
N GLU A 373 7.31 8.30 -20.42
CA GLU A 373 6.97 9.66 -20.86
C GLU A 373 7.23 10.72 -19.77
N ASN A 374 8.07 11.73 -20.06
CA ASN A 374 8.28 12.90 -19.19
C ASN A 374 8.60 12.58 -17.70
N ASN A 375 9.30 11.48 -17.44
CA ASN A 375 9.77 11.18 -16.09
C ASN A 375 11.05 11.97 -15.76
N TYR A 376 11.29 12.21 -14.47
CA TYR A 376 12.49 12.88 -13.98
C TYR A 376 13.39 11.90 -13.23
N PHE A 377 14.65 11.78 -13.65
CA PHE A 377 15.64 10.91 -13.03
C PHE A 377 16.81 11.71 -12.47
N ARG A 378 16.97 11.72 -11.14
CA ARG A 378 18.15 12.23 -10.44
C ARG A 378 18.95 11.05 -9.89
N ASN A 379 20.21 10.89 -10.32
CA ASN A 379 21.11 9.84 -9.81
C ASN A 379 20.49 8.42 -9.85
N CYS A 380 19.63 8.14 -10.83
CA CYS A 380 19.12 6.80 -11.07
C CYS A 380 20.17 6.02 -11.89
N LYS A 381 20.81 5.00 -11.28
CA LYS A 381 21.97 4.33 -11.86
C LYS A 381 21.74 3.83 -13.30
N TYR A 382 20.61 3.15 -13.51
CA TYR A 382 20.12 2.73 -14.83
C TYR A 382 18.65 3.15 -14.95
N PRO A 383 18.33 4.29 -15.60
CA PRO A 383 16.96 4.80 -15.68
C PRO A 383 15.97 3.79 -16.29
N MET A 384 16.43 3.05 -17.30
CA MET A 384 15.63 2.09 -18.06
C MET A 384 16.53 0.92 -18.47
N LEU A 385 16.02 -0.30 -18.37
CA LEU A 385 16.69 -1.53 -18.79
C LEU A 385 15.76 -2.39 -19.64
N THR A 386 16.27 -2.93 -20.75
CA THR A 386 15.63 -4.03 -21.46
C THR A 386 16.44 -5.30 -21.21
N SER A 387 15.77 -6.39 -20.82
CA SER A 387 16.45 -7.63 -20.41
C SER A 387 17.33 -8.20 -21.51
N MET A 388 18.52 -8.67 -21.14
CA MET A 388 19.51 -9.31 -22.01
C MET A 388 20.08 -8.40 -23.12
N GLN A 389 19.93 -7.09 -22.99
CA GLN A 389 20.46 -6.10 -23.92
C GLN A 389 20.78 -4.75 -23.27
N GLY A 390 21.45 -3.87 -24.00
CA GLY A 390 21.85 -2.55 -23.55
C GLY A 390 22.64 -2.63 -22.24
N THR A 391 22.44 -1.64 -21.40
CA THR A 391 23.16 -1.50 -20.14
C THR A 391 22.94 -2.68 -19.17
N ASP A 392 21.90 -3.51 -19.36
CA ASP A 392 21.69 -4.74 -18.60
C ASP A 392 22.84 -5.74 -18.80
N VAL A 393 23.45 -5.80 -19.98
CA VAL A 393 24.55 -6.75 -20.29
C VAL A 393 25.88 -6.05 -20.56
N TYR A 394 25.88 -4.73 -20.76
CA TYR A 394 27.07 -3.88 -20.74
C TYR A 394 27.22 -3.23 -19.37
N ALA A 395 27.43 -3.99 -18.29
CA ALA A 395 27.61 -3.40 -16.96
C ALA A 395 28.71 -2.32 -16.99
N SER A 396 28.40 -1.10 -16.52
CA SER A 396 29.26 0.09 -16.65
C SER A 396 29.60 0.54 -18.08
N GLY A 397 28.88 0.03 -19.09
CA GLY A 397 28.89 0.52 -20.47
C GLY A 397 30.09 0.14 -21.32
N THR A 398 30.91 -0.86 -20.96
CA THR A 398 32.21 -1.08 -21.63
C THR A 398 32.39 -2.44 -22.31
N LYS A 399 31.69 -3.50 -21.88
CA LYS A 399 31.80 -4.83 -22.48
C LYS A 399 30.51 -5.63 -22.36
N ARG A 400 30.06 -6.23 -23.47
CA ARG A 400 28.93 -7.15 -23.50
C ARG A 400 29.29 -8.44 -22.77
N ASP A 401 28.56 -8.77 -21.70
CA ASP A 401 28.69 -10.05 -21.00
C ASP A 401 27.33 -10.50 -20.43
N PRO A 402 26.45 -11.10 -21.24
CA PRO A 402 25.14 -11.53 -20.77
C PRO A 402 25.18 -12.63 -19.71
N THR A 403 26.33 -13.29 -19.52
CA THR A 403 26.49 -14.34 -18.51
C THR A 403 26.71 -13.74 -17.13
N ASN A 404 27.54 -12.70 -17.04
CA ASN A 404 27.99 -12.13 -15.76
C ASN A 404 27.41 -10.75 -15.45
N ASN A 405 26.95 -9.98 -16.44
CA ASN A 405 26.53 -8.59 -16.26
C ASN A 405 25.01 -8.40 -16.09
N GLY A 406 24.20 -9.40 -16.42
CA GLY A 406 22.74 -9.32 -16.32
C GLY A 406 22.29 -8.78 -14.96
N THR A 407 21.62 -7.62 -14.95
CA THR A 407 21.33 -6.85 -13.75
C THR A 407 20.06 -7.31 -13.05
N PHE A 408 19.00 -7.65 -13.80
CA PHE A 408 17.68 -7.89 -13.20
C PHE A 408 16.93 -9.12 -13.69
N SER A 409 17.32 -9.70 -14.84
CA SER A 409 16.66 -10.89 -15.39
C SER A 409 17.54 -11.63 -16.39
N LYS A 410 17.15 -12.87 -16.71
CA LYS A 410 17.64 -13.66 -17.85
C LYS A 410 16.50 -14.04 -18.81
N GLU A 411 15.36 -13.39 -18.65
CA GLU A 411 14.19 -13.57 -19.50
C GLU A 411 14.40 -12.84 -20.84
N ALA A 412 13.67 -13.27 -21.87
CA ALA A 412 13.58 -12.52 -23.12
C ALA A 412 13.20 -11.04 -22.85
N GLY A 413 13.72 -10.14 -23.69
CA GLY A 413 13.44 -8.71 -23.58
C GLY A 413 12.00 -8.34 -23.94
N GLY A 414 11.51 -7.22 -23.41
CA GLY A 414 10.37 -6.51 -23.96
C GLY A 414 10.85 -5.34 -24.83
N THR A 415 10.09 -4.25 -24.88
CA THR A 415 10.53 -3.03 -25.58
C THR A 415 10.09 -1.77 -24.83
N ILE A 416 11.02 -0.83 -24.71
CA ILE A 416 10.78 0.49 -24.10
C ILE A 416 10.78 1.56 -25.19
N LYS A 417 9.69 2.35 -25.24
CA LYS A 417 9.62 3.62 -25.97
C LYS A 417 9.81 4.76 -24.98
N ALA A 418 10.64 5.75 -25.31
CA ALA A 418 10.94 6.88 -24.42
C ALA A 418 10.69 8.23 -25.09
N TYR A 419 10.01 9.14 -24.40
CA TYR A 419 9.75 10.51 -24.85
C TYR A 419 9.90 11.50 -23.69
N GLY A 420 10.63 12.60 -23.91
CA GLY A 420 10.69 13.76 -23.01
C GLY A 420 11.18 13.52 -21.57
N ASN A 421 11.76 12.36 -21.28
CA ASN A 421 12.34 12.07 -19.97
C ASN A 421 13.58 12.95 -19.72
N TYR A 422 13.72 13.45 -18.49
CA TYR A 422 14.88 14.22 -18.05
C TYR A 422 15.75 13.36 -17.14
N MET A 423 17.07 13.34 -17.39
CA MET A 423 18.04 12.53 -16.65
C MET A 423 19.23 13.39 -16.24
N GLU A 424 19.61 13.36 -14.97
CA GLU A 424 20.76 14.08 -14.44
C GLU A 424 21.57 13.28 -13.41
N GLY A 425 22.80 13.74 -13.18
CA GLY A 425 23.73 13.12 -12.24
C GLY A 425 24.42 11.86 -12.80
N SER A 426 24.70 10.89 -11.93
CA SER A 426 25.40 9.65 -12.31
C SER A 426 24.43 8.58 -12.80
N TYR A 427 24.27 8.47 -14.12
CA TYR A 427 23.45 7.44 -14.78
C TYR A 427 24.15 6.84 -16.01
N THR A 428 23.74 5.65 -16.42
CA THR A 428 24.15 5.02 -17.68
C THR A 428 22.91 4.70 -18.51
N PHE A 429 22.91 5.09 -19.78
CA PHE A 429 21.78 4.90 -20.69
C PHE A 429 22.25 4.86 -22.15
N ILE A 430 21.80 3.86 -22.90
CA ILE A 430 22.10 3.62 -24.33
C ILE A 430 20.81 3.78 -25.16
N PRO A 431 20.63 4.90 -25.88
CA PRO A 431 19.53 5.05 -26.82
C PRO A 431 19.73 4.22 -28.09
N TYR A 432 18.62 3.74 -28.66
CA TYR A 432 18.62 3.06 -29.96
C TYR A 432 19.30 3.92 -31.05
N GLY A 433 20.25 3.32 -31.77
CA GLY A 433 20.91 3.93 -32.93
C GLY A 433 21.82 5.13 -32.63
N ALA A 434 22.07 5.45 -31.35
CA ALA A 434 22.89 6.59 -30.97
C ALA A 434 24.39 6.37 -31.23
N THR A 435 25.09 7.39 -31.73
CA THR A 435 26.54 7.37 -31.93
C THR A 435 27.33 7.65 -30.65
N SER A 436 26.72 8.35 -29.69
CA SER A 436 27.23 8.58 -28.33
C SER A 436 26.12 8.32 -27.30
N TYR A 437 26.52 7.97 -26.09
CA TYR A 437 25.61 7.64 -25.00
C TYR A 437 26.25 8.01 -23.66
N LYS A 438 25.53 7.80 -22.55
CA LYS A 438 25.98 8.19 -21.21
C LYS A 438 26.50 7.00 -20.43
N VAL A 439 27.69 7.14 -19.85
CA VAL A 439 28.29 6.20 -18.89
C VAL A 439 28.61 6.97 -17.62
N LYS A 440 27.88 6.67 -16.54
CA LYS A 440 27.99 7.39 -15.25
C LYS A 440 27.97 8.93 -15.43
N GLY A 441 27.07 9.42 -16.28
CA GLY A 441 26.90 10.84 -16.62
C GLY A 441 27.87 11.39 -17.68
N VAL A 442 28.93 10.66 -18.02
CA VAL A 442 29.95 11.09 -19.00
C VAL A 442 29.54 10.64 -20.40
N GLU A 443 29.61 11.55 -21.37
CA GLU A 443 29.36 11.20 -22.78
C GLU A 443 30.48 10.33 -23.34
N THR A 444 30.11 9.22 -23.97
CA THR A 444 31.02 8.20 -24.50
C THR A 444 30.58 7.79 -25.90
N THR A 445 31.53 7.65 -26.83
CA THR A 445 31.23 7.22 -28.21
C THR A 445 31.03 5.70 -28.28
N ALA A 446 29.93 5.25 -28.88
CA ALA A 446 29.60 3.83 -29.05
C ALA A 446 30.72 3.03 -29.72
N ALA A 447 31.32 3.59 -30.77
CA ALA A 447 32.43 2.97 -31.49
C ALA A 447 33.67 2.69 -30.61
N SER A 448 33.97 3.57 -29.64
CA SER A 448 35.12 3.37 -28.73
C SER A 448 34.94 2.19 -27.77
N GLN A 449 33.71 1.75 -27.56
CA GLN A 449 33.35 0.63 -26.68
C GLN A 449 32.94 -0.62 -27.47
N GLY A 450 32.97 -0.56 -28.80
CA GLY A 450 32.56 -1.67 -29.67
C GLY A 450 31.07 -2.05 -29.57
N ILE A 451 30.21 -1.10 -29.20
CA ILE A 451 28.77 -1.33 -29.00
C ILE A 451 27.99 -0.98 -30.27
N ASN A 452 27.13 -1.91 -30.73
CA ASN A 452 26.15 -1.64 -31.78
C ASN A 452 24.81 -1.22 -31.15
N THR A 453 24.59 0.09 -31.03
CA THR A 453 23.39 0.68 -30.40
C THR A 453 22.11 0.46 -31.21
N SER A 454 22.18 -0.06 -32.44
CA SER A 454 20.99 -0.45 -33.24
C SER A 454 20.53 -1.88 -32.98
N GLU A 455 21.33 -2.69 -32.28
CA GLU A 455 21.00 -4.06 -31.88
C GLU A 455 20.88 -4.19 -30.36
N ASP A 456 21.63 -3.38 -29.62
CA ASP A 456 21.86 -3.56 -28.19
C ASP A 456 21.73 -2.21 -27.46
N PHE A 457 20.53 -1.93 -26.96
CA PHE A 457 20.09 -0.61 -26.46
C PHE A 457 19.09 -0.74 -25.31
N ASP A 458 18.87 0.34 -24.55
CA ASP A 458 17.93 0.35 -23.42
C ASP A 458 16.51 0.73 -23.85
N ALA A 459 16.38 1.77 -24.69
CA ALA A 459 15.08 2.27 -25.17
C ALA A 459 15.14 2.92 -26.56
N TYR A 460 14.01 2.90 -27.26
CA TYR A 460 13.78 3.64 -28.49
C TYR A 460 13.27 5.05 -28.17
N VAL A 461 14.16 6.04 -28.27
CA VAL A 461 13.86 7.45 -27.96
C VAL A 461 13.22 8.13 -29.17
N VAL A 462 12.13 8.87 -28.94
CA VAL A 462 11.40 9.58 -29.99
C VAL A 462 11.33 11.09 -29.69
N ASP A 463 11.28 11.90 -30.76
CA ASP A 463 11.11 13.36 -30.67
C ASP A 463 9.64 13.80 -30.54
N SER A 464 8.70 12.87 -30.73
CA SER A 464 7.27 13.09 -30.57
C SER A 464 6.63 11.86 -29.95
N ARG A 465 5.80 12.09 -28.93
CA ARG A 465 5.01 11.03 -28.28
C ARG A 465 4.15 10.23 -29.25
N ASN A 466 3.72 10.82 -30.36
CA ASN A 466 2.87 10.13 -31.34
C ASN A 466 3.65 9.28 -32.37
N THR A 467 4.98 9.29 -32.32
CA THR A 467 5.82 8.48 -33.22
C THR A 467 5.69 7.00 -32.88
N LYS A 468 5.33 6.18 -33.87
CA LYS A 468 5.29 4.72 -33.69
C LYS A 468 6.69 4.13 -33.72
N VAL A 469 6.92 3.12 -32.89
CA VAL A 469 8.11 2.27 -32.96
C VAL A 469 7.94 1.30 -34.15
N PRO A 470 8.87 1.27 -35.13
CA PRO A 470 8.79 0.35 -36.26
C PRO A 470 8.91 -1.11 -35.81
N SER A 471 8.22 -2.04 -36.50
CA SER A 471 8.30 -3.48 -36.22
C SER A 471 9.67 -4.11 -36.51
N THR A 472 10.58 -3.36 -37.16
CA THR A 472 11.98 -3.74 -37.35
C THR A 472 12.81 -3.56 -36.08
N VAL A 473 12.35 -2.74 -35.13
CA VAL A 473 12.98 -2.59 -33.82
C VAL A 473 12.51 -3.72 -32.93
N LYS A 474 13.44 -4.56 -32.51
CA LYS A 474 13.16 -5.79 -31.76
C LYS A 474 14.05 -5.88 -30.54
N SER A 475 13.55 -6.55 -29.50
CA SER A 475 14.40 -6.97 -28.39
C SER A 475 15.47 -7.93 -28.90
N TYR A 476 16.67 -7.84 -28.34
CA TYR A 476 17.79 -8.70 -28.70
C TYR A 476 17.45 -10.18 -28.45
N ASP A 477 17.01 -10.48 -27.22
CA ASP A 477 16.54 -11.80 -26.85
C ASP A 477 15.02 -11.88 -26.96
N GLY A 478 14.52 -12.96 -27.58
CA GLY A 478 13.10 -13.18 -27.87
C GLY A 478 12.53 -12.45 -29.10
N ALA A 479 13.23 -11.49 -29.69
CA ALA A 479 12.81 -10.76 -30.90
C ALA A 479 11.42 -10.08 -30.80
N ASN A 480 11.04 -9.66 -29.60
CA ASN A 480 9.75 -9.02 -29.32
C ASN A 480 9.71 -7.58 -29.84
N THR A 481 8.52 -7.10 -30.18
CA THR A 481 8.27 -5.76 -30.72
C THR A 481 7.37 -4.94 -29.82
N TYR A 482 7.54 -3.62 -29.87
CA TYR A 482 6.63 -2.68 -29.21
C TYR A 482 5.26 -2.63 -29.92
N ASN A 483 4.17 -2.81 -29.17
CA ASN A 483 2.82 -2.93 -29.74
C ASN A 483 2.16 -1.59 -30.10
N ASN A 484 2.80 -0.45 -29.80
CA ASN A 484 2.30 0.90 -30.08
C ASN A 484 0.94 1.24 -29.44
N PHE A 485 0.60 0.61 -28.30
CA PHE A 485 -0.64 0.84 -27.56
C PHE A 485 -0.86 2.32 -27.25
N ASP A 486 0.20 3.07 -26.96
CA ASP A 486 0.19 4.48 -26.57
C ASP A 486 -0.24 5.44 -27.70
N THR A 487 -0.27 4.95 -28.95
CA THR A 487 -0.73 5.70 -30.13
C THR A 487 -2.10 5.24 -30.64
N ASP A 488 -2.70 4.25 -29.99
CA ASP A 488 -4.02 3.74 -30.32
C ASP A 488 -5.09 4.40 -29.43
N ASN A 489 -5.87 5.31 -30.03
CA ASN A 489 -6.93 6.04 -29.34
C ASN A 489 -8.09 5.14 -28.85
N SER A 490 -8.19 3.89 -29.33
CA SER A 490 -9.18 2.93 -28.83
C SER A 490 -8.72 2.25 -27.52
N VAL A 491 -7.42 2.28 -27.23
CA VAL A 491 -6.82 1.74 -26.02
C VAL A 491 -6.51 2.85 -25.03
N MET A 492 -5.84 3.92 -25.46
CA MET A 492 -5.35 4.96 -24.57
C MET A 492 -6.46 5.84 -24.00
N TYR A 493 -6.37 6.07 -22.69
CA TYR A 493 -7.21 7.03 -21.97
C TYR A 493 -6.74 8.48 -22.23
N SER A 494 -7.62 9.44 -21.93
CA SER A 494 -7.28 10.86 -21.97
C SER A 494 -6.56 11.28 -20.69
N TYR A 495 -5.50 12.09 -20.84
CA TYR A 495 -4.72 12.61 -19.72
C TYR A 495 -4.01 13.91 -20.09
N LYS A 496 -3.55 14.63 -19.08
CA LYS A 496 -2.64 15.76 -19.22
C LYS A 496 -1.26 15.33 -18.76
N VAL A 497 -0.27 15.52 -19.63
CA VAL A 497 1.14 15.32 -19.30
C VAL A 497 1.76 16.67 -18.93
N ASP A 498 2.53 16.70 -17.85
CA ASP A 498 3.37 17.85 -17.50
C ASP A 498 4.79 17.63 -18.07
N ASP A 499 5.61 18.67 -18.16
CA ASP A 499 7.04 18.46 -18.38
C ASP A 499 7.68 17.80 -17.15
N ALA A 500 8.85 17.18 -17.33
CA ALA A 500 9.49 16.40 -16.27
C ALA A 500 9.82 17.21 -15.00
N ALA A 501 10.16 18.50 -15.12
CA ALA A 501 10.48 19.34 -13.96
C ALA A 501 9.21 19.69 -13.17
N THR A 502 8.15 20.10 -13.86
CA THR A 502 6.82 20.32 -13.26
C THR A 502 6.30 19.03 -12.61
N ALA A 503 6.49 17.89 -13.27
CA ALA A 503 6.15 16.58 -12.71
C ALA A 503 6.88 16.32 -11.39
N ARG A 504 8.20 16.50 -11.34
CA ARG A 504 9.01 16.37 -10.10
C ARG A 504 8.46 17.25 -8.97
N ASP A 505 8.15 18.51 -9.26
CA ASP A 505 7.63 19.45 -8.25
C ASP A 505 6.24 19.03 -7.74
N ASN A 506 5.39 18.52 -8.63
CA ASN A 506 4.09 17.95 -8.25
C ASN A 506 4.25 16.69 -7.40
N VAL A 507 5.18 15.80 -7.76
CA VAL A 507 5.47 14.57 -7.02
C VAL A 507 5.95 14.88 -5.60
N VAL A 508 6.96 15.74 -5.44
CA VAL A 508 7.49 16.16 -4.13
C VAL A 508 6.39 16.77 -3.24
N ARG A 509 5.40 17.42 -3.86
CA ARG A 509 4.30 18.06 -3.13
C ARG A 509 3.18 17.11 -2.73
N TYR A 510 2.82 16.17 -3.61
CA TYR A 510 1.55 15.45 -3.52
C TYR A 510 1.68 13.93 -3.41
N ALA A 511 2.85 13.35 -3.65
CA ALA A 511 3.04 11.92 -3.47
C ALA A 511 3.03 11.54 -1.98
N GLY A 512 2.61 10.31 -1.70
CA GLY A 512 2.45 9.81 -0.34
C GLY A 512 1.17 10.34 0.32
N ARG A 513 1.10 10.16 1.64
CA ARG A 513 -0.06 10.59 2.44
C ARG A 513 -0.24 12.11 2.42
N VAL A 514 -1.44 12.54 2.80
CA VAL A 514 -1.79 13.94 3.05
C VAL A 514 -0.67 14.63 3.84
N GLN A 515 -0.23 15.81 3.37
CA GLN A 515 0.86 16.59 3.97
C GLN A 515 2.21 15.85 4.08
N GLY A 516 2.44 14.85 3.22
CA GLY A 516 3.64 14.00 3.18
C GLY A 516 3.76 13.07 4.39
N GLY A 517 2.64 12.72 5.02
CA GLY A 517 2.60 11.83 6.18
C GLY A 517 3.18 12.42 7.47
N ASP A 518 3.02 11.69 8.56
CA ASP A 518 3.50 12.04 9.90
C ASP A 518 4.95 11.56 10.17
N PHE A 519 5.33 10.44 9.56
CA PHE A 519 6.71 9.94 9.57
C PHE A 519 7.57 10.80 8.65
N LYS A 520 8.65 11.38 9.18
CA LYS A 520 9.58 12.23 8.44
C LYS A 520 10.97 11.62 8.45
N TRP A 521 11.57 11.52 7.27
CA TRP A 521 12.93 11.06 7.07
C TRP A 521 13.65 11.97 6.08
N THR A 522 14.97 12.05 6.19
CA THR A 522 15.82 12.79 5.25
C THR A 522 17.02 11.92 4.94
N PHE A 523 17.14 11.53 3.68
CA PHE A 523 18.27 10.75 3.18
C PHE A 523 19.53 11.61 3.09
N ASP A 524 20.69 11.00 3.32
CA ASP A 524 21.98 11.57 2.99
C ASP A 524 22.34 11.16 1.56
N ASN A 525 21.98 12.01 0.59
CA ASN A 525 22.20 11.70 -0.83
C ASN A 525 23.67 11.39 -1.17
N SER A 526 24.65 11.79 -0.36
CA SER A 526 26.06 11.46 -0.60
C SER A 526 26.38 9.98 -0.34
N VAL A 527 25.54 9.30 0.44
CA VAL A 527 25.65 7.89 0.83
C VAL A 527 24.51 7.06 0.23
N ASP A 528 23.27 7.53 0.40
CA ASP A 528 22.06 6.76 0.13
C ASP A 528 21.78 6.62 -1.38
N ASP A 529 22.13 7.61 -2.23
CA ASP A 529 21.88 7.58 -3.69
C ASP A 529 22.44 6.30 -4.37
N ALA A 530 23.55 5.77 -3.85
CA ALA A 530 24.24 4.60 -4.41
C ALA A 530 24.07 3.33 -3.57
N SER A 531 23.43 3.43 -2.40
CA SER A 531 23.32 2.34 -1.44
C SER A 531 22.08 1.50 -1.71
N SER A 532 22.25 0.18 -1.76
CA SER A 532 21.14 -0.77 -1.71
C SER A 532 21.12 -1.59 -0.42
N ASP A 533 21.94 -1.18 0.55
CA ASP A 533 21.94 -1.79 1.88
C ASP A 533 20.78 -1.25 2.71
N VAL A 534 20.43 -1.97 3.76
CA VAL A 534 19.42 -1.53 4.73
C VAL A 534 19.94 -0.27 5.42
N ASN A 535 19.20 0.85 5.30
CA ASN A 535 19.47 2.02 6.12
C ASN A 535 19.00 1.72 7.56
N GLN A 536 19.93 1.29 8.40
CA GLN A 536 19.62 0.80 9.74
C GLN A 536 18.94 1.87 10.62
N PRO A 537 19.38 3.14 10.64
CA PRO A 537 18.67 4.21 11.34
C PRO A 537 17.22 4.41 10.89
N LEU A 538 16.93 4.36 9.58
CA LEU A 538 15.57 4.41 9.04
C LEU A 538 14.75 3.24 9.56
N LYS A 539 15.29 2.02 9.44
CA LYS A 539 14.63 0.79 9.92
C LYS A 539 14.30 0.86 11.41
N ASP A 540 15.25 1.31 12.23
CA ASP A 540 15.05 1.45 13.69
C ASP A 540 13.93 2.47 14.00
N ALA A 541 13.86 3.58 13.24
CA ALA A 541 12.79 4.56 13.36
C ALA A 541 11.41 3.99 12.98
N LEU A 542 11.33 3.18 11.92
CA LEU A 542 10.09 2.51 11.49
C LEU A 542 9.60 1.50 12.54
N VAL A 543 10.50 0.70 13.13
CA VAL A 543 10.16 -0.24 14.21
C VAL A 543 9.72 0.49 15.49
N ALA A 544 10.35 1.64 15.77
CA ALA A 544 10.01 2.48 16.91
C ALA A 544 8.69 3.25 16.74
N TYR A 545 8.16 3.36 15.52
CA TYR A 545 6.95 4.14 15.23
C TYR A 545 5.73 3.69 16.07
N LYS A 546 4.98 4.67 16.57
CA LYS A 546 3.76 4.50 17.39
C LYS A 546 2.59 5.38 16.95
N GLY A 547 2.69 6.05 15.80
CA GLY A 547 1.72 7.07 15.38
C GLY A 547 2.09 8.48 15.85
N TRP A 548 1.38 9.48 15.28
CA TRP A 548 1.51 10.89 15.65
C TRP A 548 1.22 11.11 17.15
N SER A 549 2.26 11.35 17.96
CA SER A 549 2.20 11.73 19.38
C SER A 549 1.49 10.76 20.36
N GLY A 550 1.16 9.52 19.97
CA GLY A 550 0.55 8.50 20.84
C GLY A 550 -0.92 8.18 20.51
N THR A 551 -1.68 7.70 21.50
CA THR A 551 -3.05 7.18 21.32
C THR A 551 -4.01 8.21 20.76
N VAL A 552 -4.51 7.97 19.54
CA VAL A 552 -5.63 8.71 18.96
C VAL A 552 -6.90 8.36 19.72
N ILE A 553 -7.58 9.36 20.28
CA ILE A 553 -8.92 9.22 20.86
C ILE A 553 -9.91 9.92 19.92
N PRO A 554 -10.71 9.17 19.15
CA PRO A 554 -11.84 9.74 18.42
C PRO A 554 -12.87 10.34 19.40
N ALA A 555 -13.46 11.48 19.07
CA ALA A 555 -14.40 12.18 19.97
C ALA A 555 -15.69 11.39 20.27
N GLY A 556 -16.04 10.39 19.45
CA GLY A 556 -17.05 9.38 19.77
C GLY A 556 -16.34 8.16 20.36
N GLY A 557 -16.51 7.92 21.67
CA GLY A 557 -15.97 6.74 22.35
C GLY A 557 -16.39 5.42 21.68
N ASP A 558 -15.67 4.33 22.03
CA ASP A 558 -15.71 2.95 21.49
C ASP A 558 -17.08 2.23 21.53
N GLU A 559 -18.16 2.87 21.08
CA GLU A 559 -19.45 2.22 20.85
C GLU A 559 -19.62 1.93 19.35
N PRO A 560 -19.93 0.68 18.96
CA PRO A 560 -20.16 0.32 17.57
C PRO A 560 -21.44 1.00 17.08
N SER A 561 -21.32 2.14 16.41
CA SER A 561 -22.48 2.81 15.84
C SER A 561 -22.96 2.04 14.61
N SER A 562 -24.18 1.52 14.69
CA SER A 562 -24.95 1.01 13.57
C SER A 562 -25.08 2.08 12.46
N SER A 563 -25.06 1.60 11.22
CA SER A 563 -25.14 2.37 9.98
C SER A 563 -26.12 3.55 10.05
N SER A 564 -25.63 4.78 9.99
CA SER A 564 -26.48 5.94 9.69
C SER A 564 -26.59 6.08 8.17
N SER A 565 -27.79 5.81 7.65
CA SER A 565 -28.12 6.09 6.26
C SER A 565 -28.42 7.58 6.14
N ALA A 566 -27.48 8.33 5.54
CA ALA A 566 -27.75 9.71 5.13
C ALA A 566 -28.84 9.69 4.04
N LYS A 567 -30.09 9.97 4.42
CA LYS A 567 -31.19 10.17 3.47
C LYS A 567 -30.96 11.48 2.70
N SER A 568 -30.57 11.38 1.43
CA SER A 568 -30.77 12.46 0.48
C SER A 568 -32.26 12.49 0.09
N SER A 569 -32.93 13.60 0.37
CA SER A 569 -34.28 13.85 -0.08
C SER A 569 -34.25 14.27 -1.56
N SER A 570 -34.78 13.44 -2.46
CA SER A 570 -35.28 13.92 -3.74
C SER A 570 -36.60 13.22 -4.09
N SER A 571 -37.59 14.04 -4.39
CA SER A 571 -38.97 13.72 -4.74
C SER A 571 -39.06 12.99 -6.07
N SER A 572 -39.83 11.90 -6.09
CA SER A 572 -40.15 11.10 -7.28
C SER A 572 -41.40 11.60 -8.00
N VAL A 573 -41.36 11.55 -9.34
CA VAL A 573 -42.53 11.43 -10.23
C VAL A 573 -42.18 10.40 -11.33
N PRO A 574 -43.08 9.48 -11.71
CA PRO A 574 -42.73 8.23 -12.37
C PRO A 574 -42.93 8.27 -13.89
N VAL A 575 -42.11 7.54 -14.67
CA VAL A 575 -42.45 7.16 -16.05
C VAL A 575 -41.95 5.76 -16.40
N SER A 576 -42.96 4.91 -16.63
CA SER A 576 -43.11 3.69 -17.43
C SER A 576 -41.92 2.85 -17.93
N SER A 577 -42.08 1.56 -17.65
CA SER A 577 -41.51 0.36 -18.24
C SER A 577 -41.64 0.22 -19.77
N SER A 578 -40.63 -0.37 -20.39
CA SER A 578 -40.81 -1.28 -21.53
C SER A 578 -39.79 -2.44 -21.48
N SER A 579 -40.35 -3.63 -21.60
CA SER A 579 -39.80 -4.97 -21.43
C SER A 579 -39.14 -5.57 -22.68
N ALA A 580 -38.47 -6.70 -22.45
CA ALA A 580 -38.07 -7.78 -23.38
C ALA A 580 -36.70 -7.59 -24.08
N LYS A 581 -35.88 -8.62 -24.32
CA LYS A 581 -36.10 -10.07 -24.31
C LYS A 581 -34.76 -10.80 -24.22
N SER A 582 -34.75 -11.89 -23.47
CA SER A 582 -33.72 -12.93 -23.43
C SER A 582 -33.68 -13.76 -24.72
N SER A 583 -32.49 -14.26 -25.10
CA SER A 583 -32.37 -15.53 -25.81
C SER A 583 -31.10 -16.26 -25.38
N SER A 584 -31.32 -17.37 -24.70
CA SER A 584 -30.39 -18.44 -24.37
C SER A 584 -30.07 -19.30 -25.60
N SER A 585 -28.85 -19.85 -25.66
CA SER A 585 -28.56 -21.07 -26.40
C SER A 585 -27.52 -21.91 -25.65
N GLU A 586 -27.94 -23.13 -25.31
CA GLU A 586 -27.18 -24.20 -24.67
C GLU A 586 -26.33 -25.00 -25.67
N LYS A 587 -25.31 -25.70 -25.10
CA LYS A 587 -24.64 -26.98 -25.48
C LYS A 587 -23.12 -26.79 -25.48
N SER A 588 -22.28 -27.72 -25.02
CA SER A 588 -22.46 -29.06 -24.44
C SER A 588 -21.09 -29.49 -23.87
N SER A 589 -21.13 -30.33 -22.86
CA SER A 589 -20.01 -31.01 -22.21
C SER A 589 -19.20 -31.94 -23.13
N SER A 590 -17.89 -32.01 -22.92
CA SER A 590 -17.10 -33.24 -23.13
C SER A 590 -15.92 -33.30 -22.16
N SER A 591 -15.82 -34.43 -21.48
CA SER A 591 -14.76 -34.86 -20.56
C SER A 591 -13.57 -35.47 -21.31
N SER A 592 -12.37 -35.25 -20.80
CA SER A 592 -11.28 -36.25 -20.86
C SER A 592 -10.24 -35.94 -19.78
N ALA A 593 -9.97 -36.97 -18.98
CA ALA A 593 -8.88 -37.03 -18.02
C ALA A 593 -7.70 -37.75 -18.68
N GLU A 594 -6.48 -37.26 -18.46
CA GLU A 594 -5.26 -38.03 -18.70
C GLU A 594 -4.23 -37.73 -17.60
N SER A 595 -3.64 -38.82 -17.12
CA SER A 595 -2.62 -38.94 -16.09
C SER A 595 -1.25 -39.17 -16.72
N SER A 596 -0.18 -38.63 -16.14
CA SER A 596 1.16 -39.23 -16.28
C SER A 596 2.08 -38.84 -15.12
N SER A 597 2.71 -39.86 -14.56
CA SER A 597 3.71 -39.89 -13.50
C SER A 597 5.16 -39.87 -14.03
N SER A 598 6.13 -39.43 -13.23
CA SER A 598 7.45 -40.10 -13.06
C SER A 598 8.31 -39.49 -11.94
N GLU A 599 9.05 -40.38 -11.27
CA GLU A 599 10.04 -40.27 -10.18
C GLU A 599 11.32 -39.51 -10.62
N GLY A 600 12.32 -39.14 -9.81
CA GLY A 600 12.72 -39.33 -8.41
C GLY A 600 14.21 -38.91 -8.26
N ALA A 601 14.72 -38.73 -7.03
CA ALA A 601 16.09 -39.06 -6.59
C ALA A 601 16.43 -38.44 -5.21
N GLU A 602 16.90 -39.28 -4.30
CA GLU A 602 17.46 -38.98 -2.97
C GLU A 602 18.95 -38.62 -3.04
N SER A 603 19.46 -37.93 -2.00
CA SER A 603 20.81 -38.20 -1.48
C SER A 603 20.94 -37.79 -0.01
N SER A 604 21.57 -38.66 0.77
CA SER A 604 21.85 -38.60 2.21
C SER A 604 23.29 -38.14 2.50
N SER A 605 23.53 -37.56 3.69
CA SER A 605 24.81 -37.72 4.39
C SER A 605 24.71 -37.35 5.88
N SER A 606 25.20 -38.27 6.71
CA SER A 606 25.31 -38.30 8.18
C SER A 606 26.51 -37.51 8.74
N VAL A 607 26.44 -37.08 10.01
CA VAL A 607 27.62 -36.73 10.82
C VAL A 607 27.54 -37.38 12.19
N GLU A 608 28.67 -37.96 12.60
CA GLU A 608 28.93 -38.73 13.81
C GLU A 608 29.04 -37.89 15.09
N SER A 609 28.79 -38.59 16.20
CA SER A 609 28.92 -38.19 17.60
C SER A 609 30.35 -38.38 18.15
N SER A 610 30.74 -37.61 19.17
CA SER A 610 31.67 -38.10 20.19
C SER A 610 31.38 -37.53 21.58
N SER A 611 31.62 -38.39 22.58
CA SER A 611 31.21 -38.37 23.98
C SER A 611 32.40 -38.10 24.93
N SER A 612 32.17 -37.57 26.15
CA SER A 612 32.47 -38.27 27.43
C SER A 612 32.49 -37.38 28.70
N THR A 613 31.66 -37.79 29.68
CA THR A 613 31.86 -37.97 31.14
C THR A 613 32.12 -36.84 32.16
N ASP A 614 31.16 -36.78 33.10
CA ASP A 614 31.00 -36.25 34.48
C ASP A 614 32.21 -35.90 35.39
N ALA A 615 32.04 -34.79 36.14
CA ALA A 615 32.14 -34.73 37.61
C ALA A 615 31.48 -33.45 38.20
N LEU A 616 30.66 -33.64 39.23
CA LEU A 616 29.87 -32.63 39.96
C LEU A 616 30.72 -31.69 40.86
N VAL A 617 30.66 -30.37 40.64
CA VAL A 617 30.71 -29.33 41.69
C VAL A 617 29.87 -28.12 41.24
N ALA A 618 29.00 -27.64 42.13
CA ALA A 618 28.11 -26.50 41.90
C ALA A 618 28.87 -25.24 41.46
N SER A 619 28.62 -24.79 40.23
CA SER A 619 28.96 -23.45 39.76
C SER A 619 27.94 -23.02 38.70
N MET A 620 27.45 -21.78 38.82
CA MET A 620 26.57 -21.17 37.83
C MET A 620 27.27 -21.12 36.47
N PRO A 621 26.65 -21.53 35.34
CA PRO A 621 27.30 -21.40 34.05
C PRO A 621 27.15 -19.99 33.51
N LEU A 622 28.30 -19.34 33.29
CA LEU A 622 28.48 -18.24 32.37
C LEU A 622 28.44 -18.78 30.92
N HIS A 623 27.79 -18.01 30.04
CA HIS A 623 27.74 -18.06 28.57
C HIS A 623 26.82 -19.07 27.85
N GLY A 624 25.81 -18.53 27.15
CA GLY A 624 25.36 -19.04 25.84
C GLY A 624 23.84 -19.19 25.64
N GLU A 625 23.18 -19.96 26.50
CA GLU A 625 21.83 -20.46 26.22
C GLU A 625 20.75 -19.65 26.96
N SER A 626 19.91 -18.95 26.19
CA SER A 626 18.79 -18.16 26.72
C SER A 626 17.53 -19.00 26.97
N MET A 627 17.53 -20.27 26.55
CA MET A 627 16.52 -21.29 26.87
C MET A 627 17.12 -22.69 26.78
N ARG A 628 16.55 -23.65 27.51
CA ARG A 628 16.92 -25.07 27.47
C ARG A 628 15.70 -25.97 27.54
N TYR A 629 15.69 -27.06 26.79
CA TYR A 629 14.68 -28.12 26.90
C TYR A 629 15.19 -29.27 27.77
N VAL A 630 14.42 -29.65 28.79
CA VAL A 630 14.73 -30.77 29.69
C VAL A 630 13.84 -31.95 29.30
N ALA A 631 14.36 -32.81 28.42
CA ALA A 631 13.58 -33.88 27.78
C ALA A 631 12.93 -34.85 28.78
N GLY A 632 13.64 -35.26 29.83
CA GLY A 632 13.11 -36.19 30.84
C GLY A 632 11.93 -35.66 31.65
N GLU A 633 11.76 -34.34 31.71
CA GLU A 633 10.65 -33.69 32.42
C GLU A 633 9.65 -33.05 31.46
N SER A 634 9.87 -33.15 30.14
CA SER A 634 9.08 -32.47 29.12
C SER A 634 8.83 -30.99 29.45
N ARG A 635 9.86 -30.23 29.83
CA ARG A 635 9.73 -28.80 30.16
C ARG A 635 10.80 -27.93 29.51
N LEU A 636 10.47 -26.67 29.27
CA LEU A 636 11.42 -25.63 28.88
C LEU A 636 11.81 -24.78 30.09
N GLU A 637 13.09 -24.48 30.21
CA GLU A 637 13.64 -23.52 31.17
C GLU A 637 14.18 -22.30 30.44
N ILE A 638 13.82 -21.12 30.91
CA ILE A 638 14.13 -19.85 30.26
C ILE A 638 15.07 -19.02 31.15
N TYR A 639 16.25 -18.72 30.63
CA TYR A 639 17.31 -17.99 31.34
C TYR A 639 17.45 -16.55 30.86
N SER A 640 16.37 -15.96 30.32
CA SER A 640 16.33 -14.55 29.95
C SER A 640 16.35 -13.66 31.21
N PRO A 641 17.27 -12.68 31.32
CA PRO A 641 17.28 -11.71 32.42
C PRO A 641 16.17 -10.66 32.27
N VAL A 642 15.59 -10.55 31.07
CA VAL A 642 14.61 -9.54 30.65
C VAL A 642 13.26 -10.18 30.31
N ALA A 643 12.21 -9.36 30.19
CA ALA A 643 10.89 -9.82 29.77
C ALA A 643 10.96 -10.56 28.43
N PHE A 644 10.18 -11.64 28.31
CA PHE A 644 10.22 -12.52 27.15
C PHE A 644 8.85 -13.12 26.85
N ARG A 645 8.68 -13.63 25.63
CA ARG A 645 7.59 -14.51 25.24
C ARG A 645 8.14 -15.76 24.60
N VAL A 646 7.61 -16.92 24.99
CA VAL A 646 7.89 -18.22 24.38
C VAL A 646 6.68 -18.65 23.57
N SER A 647 6.91 -19.08 22.32
CA SER A 647 5.92 -19.74 21.47
C SER A 647 6.43 -21.11 21.07
N VAL A 648 5.59 -22.14 21.21
CA VAL A 648 5.88 -23.50 20.75
C VAL A 648 4.96 -23.81 19.58
N ALA A 649 5.51 -24.21 18.46
CA ALA A 649 4.79 -24.63 17.27
C ALA A 649 5.23 -26.02 16.83
N ARG A 650 4.35 -26.79 16.22
CA ARG A 650 4.71 -28.04 15.55
C ARG A 650 5.45 -27.77 14.25
N VAL A 651 6.12 -28.80 13.72
CA VAL A 651 6.81 -28.74 12.42
C VAL A 651 5.89 -28.34 11.25
N ASP A 652 4.58 -28.57 11.38
CA ASP A 652 3.54 -28.14 10.43
C ASP A 652 3.14 -26.66 10.58
N GLY A 653 3.88 -25.89 11.39
CA GLY A 653 3.68 -24.45 11.60
C GLY A 653 2.57 -24.11 12.59
N ARG A 654 1.79 -25.07 13.07
CA ARG A 654 0.69 -24.79 14.02
C ARG A 654 1.23 -24.45 15.40
N LYS A 655 0.94 -23.24 15.88
CA LYS A 655 1.24 -22.83 17.25
C LYS A 655 0.38 -23.62 18.24
N VAL A 656 1.02 -24.30 19.18
CA VAL A 656 0.38 -25.16 20.17
C VAL A 656 0.41 -24.57 21.58
N LEU A 657 1.36 -23.69 21.87
CA LEU A 657 1.49 -23.08 23.20
C LEU A 657 2.15 -21.69 23.13
N SER A 658 1.75 -20.81 24.05
CA SER A 658 2.39 -19.52 24.29
C SER A 658 2.54 -19.32 25.80
N SER A 659 3.70 -18.83 26.26
CA SER A 659 3.95 -18.60 27.69
C SER A 659 4.94 -17.47 27.92
N THR A 660 4.84 -16.81 29.07
CA THR A 660 5.84 -15.87 29.61
C THR A 660 6.48 -16.42 30.89
N ALA A 661 6.21 -17.68 31.24
CA ALA A 661 6.76 -18.32 32.43
C ALA A 661 8.20 -18.76 32.21
N ARG A 662 9.02 -18.70 33.27
CA ARG A 662 10.43 -19.15 33.24
C ARG A 662 10.57 -20.67 33.14
N VAL A 663 9.53 -21.39 33.50
CA VAL A 663 9.41 -22.84 33.33
C VAL A 663 8.10 -23.10 32.60
N VAL A 664 8.17 -23.78 31.46
CA VAL A 664 7.01 -24.10 30.62
C VAL A 664 6.85 -25.61 30.54
N ASP A 665 5.75 -26.12 31.10
CA ASP A 665 5.39 -27.54 31.04
C ASP A 665 4.87 -27.90 29.64
N LEU A 666 5.51 -28.87 29.01
CA LEU A 666 5.16 -29.40 27.68
C LEU A 666 4.63 -30.84 27.77
N SER A 667 4.45 -31.41 28.95
CA SER A 667 4.02 -32.81 29.16
C SER A 667 2.73 -33.16 28.41
N ARG A 668 1.81 -32.19 28.28
CA ARG A 668 0.53 -32.33 27.57
C ARG A 668 0.63 -32.28 26.04
N LEU A 669 1.78 -31.93 25.48
CA LEU A 669 1.99 -31.96 24.03
C LEU A 669 2.20 -33.41 23.57
N PRO A 670 1.59 -33.86 22.46
CA PRO A 670 1.86 -35.21 21.95
C PRO A 670 3.30 -35.37 21.48
N THR A 671 3.77 -36.61 21.33
CA THR A 671 5.08 -36.92 20.73
C THR A 671 5.22 -36.26 19.36
N GLY A 672 6.37 -35.67 19.07
CA GLY A 672 6.65 -34.99 17.80
C GLY A 672 7.74 -33.92 17.87
N VAL A 673 8.02 -33.32 16.72
CA VAL A 673 9.01 -32.25 16.55
C VAL A 673 8.33 -30.89 16.69
N TYR A 674 8.92 -30.03 17.52
CA TYR A 674 8.42 -28.69 17.82
C TYR A 674 9.52 -27.64 17.64
N PHE A 675 9.14 -26.48 17.11
CA PHE A 675 9.94 -25.28 17.12
C PHE A 675 9.52 -24.39 18.29
N VAL A 676 10.48 -24.05 19.14
CA VAL A 676 10.32 -23.14 20.27
C VAL A 676 10.98 -21.82 19.90
N ARG A 677 10.22 -20.73 19.92
CA ARG A 677 10.71 -19.37 19.69
C ARG A 677 10.64 -18.59 20.99
N LEU A 678 11.75 -18.04 21.45
CA LEU A 678 11.80 -17.03 22.51
C LEU A 678 12.10 -15.69 21.88
N VAL A 679 11.28 -14.71 22.23
CA VAL A 679 11.43 -13.33 21.80
C VAL A 679 11.64 -12.48 23.05
N ASN A 680 12.71 -11.69 23.06
CA ASN A 680 12.97 -10.66 24.05
C ASN A 680 13.56 -9.40 23.37
N GLU A 681 13.93 -8.38 24.15
CA GLU A 681 14.51 -7.13 23.62
C GLU A 681 15.85 -7.33 22.88
N TYR A 682 16.54 -8.45 23.08
CA TYR A 682 17.78 -8.81 22.37
C TYR A 682 17.53 -9.60 21.07
N GLY A 683 16.27 -9.77 20.68
CA GLY A 683 15.87 -10.46 19.45
C GLY A 683 15.22 -11.83 19.70
N MET A 684 15.12 -12.62 18.63
CA MET A 684 14.49 -13.94 18.65
C MET A 684 15.54 -15.05 18.64
N LYS A 685 15.38 -16.04 19.54
CA LYS A 685 16.10 -17.31 19.49
C LYS A 685 15.14 -18.46 19.25
N THR A 686 15.58 -19.42 18.43
CA THR A 686 14.79 -20.61 18.10
C THR A 686 15.51 -21.88 18.55
N LEU A 687 14.75 -22.82 19.09
CA LEU A 687 15.19 -24.16 19.47
C LEU A 687 14.26 -25.19 18.83
N CYS A 688 14.82 -26.18 18.14
CA CYS A 688 14.06 -27.35 17.69
C CYS A 688 14.13 -28.42 18.78
N ILE A 689 12.98 -28.93 19.22
CA ILE A 689 12.89 -30.00 20.22
C ILE A 689 12.16 -31.20 19.63
N ASN A 690 12.67 -32.40 19.92
CA ASN A 690 11.97 -33.64 19.63
C ASN A 690 11.42 -34.18 20.96
N LYS A 691 10.11 -34.09 21.16
CA LYS A 691 9.44 -34.66 22.34
C LYS A 691 9.11 -36.11 22.01
N GLN A 692 9.84 -37.04 22.63
CA GLN A 692 9.61 -38.48 22.52
C GLN A 692 8.43 -38.91 23.40
#